data_AF-A0A6P8WTW2-F1
#
_entry.id   AF-A0A6P8WTW2-F1
#
_cell.length_a   1.000
_cell.length_b   1.000
_cell.length_c   1.000
_cell.angle_alpha   90.00
_cell.angle_beta   90.00
_cell.angle_gamma   90.00
#
_symmetry.space_group_name_H-M   'P 1'
#
loop_
_entity.id
_entity.type
_entity.pdbx_description
1 polymer ?
#
loop_
_entity_poly.entity_id
_entity_poly.type
_entity_poly.pdbx_seq_one_letter_code
_entity_poly.pdbx_strand_id
1 'polypeptide(L)'
;MQQEIVERCLPQLLQHLLECDEQQKHVDYDDCLKYATVCIANHNESADTYESVEENLTNFIERFHLECLGELGDTVKLLSQVILDDQQLLEEHKWSVLDFMLSVNFRAFNTARMYLKDLMACRQQLLRSLDWAYSYKKKARFKAEQQQGEMLQKRSFDLDSELDSIGDNSLSAATNQSSVDLSLDLSLLSSHESSAVSPQQEAAKDQAELEQARQRYSLALSQLQEQQQQPKASNEEPPNEARPVAAFAVSFGNYLHQPLQDVQQAVQQYGEEGFLLREVLAMFFQPRSCRYFEVNNQLLQLRSNAAQQKLLSKFLAPLQHMQLLQLFIDCYQRHLETLSSLTAALRRLLKPVVETLTYFEQRVAIDPKQATLRCLLRAMRPSLPRLQLLWSLAVGSYALPPQQQLGIAAHYRSQYIVYNLLQLAALPAHLDTEGRRGSAAALLLHVLQVYCQFLDSWWLLGDFQDWHAEFPAQQQLIDGRTQYVMRPLEGEDASELSQSPIYQIIERHIVCAGKSLAVLHDANRLGHFVGVHRALLKKSLYHMLIKTLLLQLKPYQQEPLKKQPKAPDIFRQLRATDNEQLRGMYYAYYKESQVDFKLPHICTIDELLKQCLSCVSYAPLHELICRSLDRVLEPRVLLVNSFVVHLLRDQLQLQQVLKELRRVYLLLDFDEFAEQLELALHQLEQGFTALARQQLQQMLDQHNTRVAYPFSVALPSADLDQLSLLYSCDATLDCIIYASQLDLYNIAYRRQLQLHVAIRKLQQLPTLNFTGTLQSCKANLELALRQQLKLPQLQQAAVECDAQLELSVSLPQLQLAHNTFVQQMCCILLIDNDDEELLQELLMLANILAKHWLRLQRVFATPTEASSCSCNADDFADFDAQFDELKIDYLLSVNKLSDAMQCLLD
;
A
#
# COMPACT_ATOMS: atom_id res chain seq x y z
N MET A 1 -5.88 16.19 39.92
CA MET A 1 -6.63 14.94 39.71
C MET A 1 -6.95 14.64 38.24
N GLN A 2 -7.35 15.61 37.40
CA GLN A 2 -7.82 15.32 36.03
C GLN A 2 -6.73 15.38 34.94
N GLN A 3 -5.80 16.35 34.97
CA GLN A 3 -4.57 16.31 34.16
C GLN A 3 -3.65 15.13 34.56
N GLU A 4 -3.68 14.73 35.83
CA GLU A 4 -2.87 13.63 36.36
C GLU A 4 -3.19 12.27 35.73
N ILE A 5 -4.41 12.06 35.18
CA ILE A 5 -4.77 10.80 34.51
C ILE A 5 -4.16 10.78 33.10
N VAL A 6 -4.26 11.88 32.34
CA VAL A 6 -3.64 12.00 31.02
C VAL A 6 -2.11 11.97 31.14
N GLU A 7 -1.54 12.69 32.11
CA GLU A 7 -0.09 12.68 32.42
C GLU A 7 0.41 11.31 32.87
N ARG A 8 -0.44 10.45 33.42
CA ARG A 8 -0.08 9.08 33.82
C ARG A 8 -0.27 8.05 32.72
N CYS A 9 -1.34 8.15 31.94
CA CYS A 9 -1.69 7.15 30.94
C CYS A 9 -1.03 7.41 29.57
N LEU A 10 -0.80 8.68 29.19
CA LEU A 10 -0.19 9.04 27.90
C LEU A 10 1.26 8.53 27.76
N PRO A 11 2.14 8.62 28.80
CA PRO A 11 3.46 8.01 28.74
C PRO A 11 3.42 6.49 28.59
N GLN A 12 2.48 5.82 29.27
CA GLN A 12 2.32 4.36 29.17
C GLN A 12 1.82 3.93 27.79
N LEU A 13 0.90 4.72 27.20
CA LEU A 13 0.41 4.52 25.85
C LEU A 13 1.55 4.70 24.83
N LEU A 14 2.36 5.77 24.95
CA LEU A 14 3.52 6.02 24.09
C LEU A 14 4.60 4.94 24.24
N GLN A 15 4.87 4.46 25.44
CA GLN A 15 5.78 3.33 25.67
C GLN A 15 5.31 2.08 24.93
N HIS A 16 4.01 1.79 24.96
CA HIS A 16 3.44 0.67 24.21
C HIS A 16 3.44 0.89 22.70
N LEU A 17 3.19 2.11 22.22
CA LEU A 17 3.22 2.44 20.79
C LEU A 17 4.64 2.44 20.20
N LEU A 18 5.65 2.76 21.01
CA LEU A 18 7.06 2.82 20.60
C LEU A 18 7.84 1.53 20.93
N GLU A 19 7.21 0.54 21.57
CA GLU A 19 7.86 -0.69 22.05
C GLU A 19 9.12 -0.44 22.93
N CYS A 20 9.11 0.63 23.74
CA CYS A 20 10.27 1.03 24.55
C CYS A 20 10.23 0.42 25.97
N ASP A 21 11.37 -0.13 26.42
CA ASP A 21 11.58 -0.51 27.83
C ASP A 21 11.90 0.74 28.70
N GLU A 22 11.43 0.76 29.97
CA GLU A 22 11.62 1.88 30.91
C GLU A 22 13.08 2.35 31.10
N GLN A 23 14.06 1.52 30.72
CA GLN A 23 15.49 1.79 30.92
C GLN A 23 16.19 2.40 29.69
N GLN A 24 15.55 2.42 28.52
CA GLN A 24 16.11 3.02 27.30
C GLN A 24 15.36 4.32 26.97
N LYS A 25 15.87 5.45 27.48
CA LYS A 25 15.43 6.77 27.00
C LYS A 25 15.91 6.96 25.56
N HIS A 26 15.06 6.61 24.60
CA HIS A 26 15.20 7.00 23.20
C HIS A 26 15.28 8.52 23.12
N VAL A 27 16.19 9.05 22.29
CA VAL A 27 16.31 10.50 22.05
C VAL A 27 14.99 11.07 21.51
N ASP A 28 14.19 10.26 20.82
CA ASP A 28 12.92 10.63 20.20
C ASP A 28 11.71 10.52 21.16
N TYR A 29 11.84 9.84 22.31
CA TYR A 29 10.70 9.60 23.23
C TYR A 29 10.17 10.89 23.85
N ASP A 30 11.08 11.75 24.33
CA ASP A 30 10.71 13.02 24.97
C ASP A 30 10.06 13.98 23.97
N ASP A 31 10.45 13.91 22.70
CA ASP A 31 9.88 14.74 21.64
C ASP A 31 8.51 14.20 21.18
N CYS A 32 8.35 12.87 21.07
CA CYS A 32 7.05 12.24 20.84
C CYS A 32 6.06 12.48 21.98
N LEU A 33 6.51 12.44 23.24
CA LEU A 33 5.68 12.73 24.40
C LEU A 33 5.23 14.19 24.43
N LYS A 34 6.13 15.14 24.13
CA LYS A 34 5.76 16.55 23.97
C LYS A 34 4.76 16.73 22.84
N TYR A 35 4.98 16.11 21.69
CA TYR A 35 4.07 16.20 20.54
C TYR A 35 2.67 15.68 20.89
N ALA A 36 2.56 14.48 21.47
CA ALA A 36 1.29 13.89 21.88
C ALA A 36 0.55 14.74 22.93
N THR A 37 1.29 15.29 23.90
CA THR A 37 0.72 16.17 24.94
C THR A 37 0.18 17.47 24.32
N VAL A 38 0.90 18.04 23.35
CA VAL A 38 0.48 19.25 22.61
C VAL A 38 -0.74 18.96 21.73
N CYS A 39 -0.79 17.82 21.03
CA CYS A 39 -1.94 17.43 20.22
C CYS A 39 -3.21 17.28 21.06
N ILE A 40 -3.13 16.59 22.21
CA ILE A 40 -4.28 16.38 23.09
C ILE A 40 -4.73 17.71 23.74
N ALA A 41 -3.79 18.58 24.11
CA ALA A 41 -4.10 19.87 24.72
C ALA A 41 -4.71 20.88 23.72
N ASN A 42 -4.23 20.88 22.47
CA ASN A 42 -4.66 21.82 21.44
C ASN A 42 -5.95 21.42 20.72
N HIS A 43 -6.46 20.21 20.94
CA HIS A 43 -7.75 19.77 20.37
C HIS A 43 -8.93 20.64 20.83
N ASN A 44 -8.81 21.34 21.98
CA ASN A 44 -9.82 22.29 22.44
C ASN A 44 -9.78 23.64 21.69
N GLU A 45 -8.72 23.91 20.92
CA GLU A 45 -8.54 25.15 20.15
C GLU A 45 -8.70 24.96 18.63
N SER A 46 -8.63 23.72 18.12
CA SER A 46 -8.86 23.41 16.71
C SER A 46 -10.36 23.33 16.39
N ALA A 47 -10.72 23.71 15.16
CA ALA A 47 -12.10 23.72 14.66
C ALA A 47 -12.66 22.31 14.37
N ASP A 48 -12.02 21.25 14.88
CA ASP A 48 -12.42 19.87 14.66
C ASP A 48 -13.57 19.52 15.60
N THR A 49 -14.79 19.59 15.08
CA THR A 49 -16.00 19.15 15.80
C THR A 49 -15.94 17.64 16.07
N TYR A 50 -16.60 17.18 17.13
CA TYR A 50 -16.81 15.74 17.43
C TYR A 50 -17.29 14.96 16.19
N GLU A 51 -18.09 15.62 15.33
CA GLU A 51 -18.59 15.11 14.05
C GLU A 51 -17.46 14.72 13.09
N SER A 52 -16.38 15.51 13.03
CA SER A 52 -15.21 15.22 12.18
C SER A 52 -14.46 13.97 12.66
N VAL A 53 -14.28 13.81 13.97
CA VAL A 53 -13.61 12.64 14.55
C VAL A 53 -14.47 11.38 14.40
N GLU A 54 -15.79 11.49 14.56
CA GLU A 54 -16.74 10.42 14.32
C GLU A 54 -16.79 9.99 12.84
N GLU A 55 -16.78 10.95 11.92
CA GLU A 55 -16.70 10.70 10.47
C GLU A 55 -15.36 10.01 10.12
N ASN A 56 -14.24 10.49 10.66
CA ASN A 56 -12.92 9.88 10.48
C ASN A 56 -12.87 8.44 11.01
N LEU A 57 -13.43 8.19 12.19
CA LEU A 57 -13.52 6.85 12.78
C LEU A 57 -14.40 5.93 11.91
N THR A 58 -15.53 6.44 11.41
CA THR A 58 -16.44 5.69 10.55
C THR A 58 -15.76 5.35 9.22
N ASN A 59 -15.15 6.32 8.56
CA ASN A 59 -14.35 6.12 7.34
C ASN A 59 -13.21 5.11 7.57
N PHE A 60 -12.54 5.17 8.73
CA PHE A 60 -11.50 4.23 9.11
C PHE A 60 -12.04 2.78 9.26
N ILE A 61 -13.18 2.61 9.93
CA ILE A 61 -13.83 1.30 10.10
C ILE A 61 -14.37 0.77 8.76
N GLU A 62 -15.00 1.62 7.96
CA GLU A 62 -15.50 1.26 6.63
C GLU A 62 -14.34 0.81 5.73
N ARG A 63 -13.19 1.48 5.80
CA ARG A 63 -11.99 1.03 5.10
C ARG A 63 -11.54 -0.37 5.55
N PHE A 64 -11.61 -0.70 6.85
CA PHE A 64 -11.34 -2.07 7.32
C PHE A 64 -12.31 -3.09 6.70
N HIS A 65 -13.57 -2.73 6.52
CA HIS A 65 -14.57 -3.58 5.88
C HIS A 65 -14.30 -3.76 4.38
N LEU A 66 -14.04 -2.67 3.66
CA LEU A 66 -13.69 -2.68 2.24
C LEU A 66 -12.41 -3.49 1.97
N GLU A 67 -11.45 -3.45 2.90
CA GLU A 67 -10.22 -4.22 2.82
C GLU A 67 -10.34 -5.69 3.28
N CYS A 68 -11.56 -6.21 3.50
CA CYS A 68 -11.82 -7.58 3.96
C CYS A 68 -11.20 -7.89 5.35
N LEU A 69 -11.08 -6.87 6.19
CA LEU A 69 -10.60 -6.93 7.58
C LEU A 69 -11.71 -6.51 8.56
N GLY A 70 -12.98 -6.70 8.19
CA GLY A 70 -14.16 -6.26 8.95
C GLY A 70 -14.11 -6.65 10.43
N GLU A 71 -13.68 -7.87 10.75
CA GLU A 71 -13.51 -8.32 12.15
C GLU A 71 -12.56 -7.45 13.00
N LEU A 72 -11.50 -6.90 12.40
CA LEU A 72 -10.61 -5.95 13.06
C LEU A 72 -11.28 -4.57 13.15
N GLY A 73 -11.96 -4.13 12.09
CA GLY A 73 -12.77 -2.89 12.09
C GLY A 73 -13.83 -2.89 13.19
N ASP A 74 -14.57 -3.99 13.34
CA ASP A 74 -15.56 -4.20 14.41
C ASP A 74 -14.93 -4.15 15.79
N THR A 75 -13.71 -4.68 15.92
CA THR A 75 -12.97 -4.64 17.19
C THR A 75 -12.51 -3.23 17.51
N VAL A 76 -12.05 -2.47 16.51
CA VAL A 76 -11.71 -1.05 16.67
C VAL A 76 -12.95 -0.26 17.08
N LYS A 77 -14.11 -0.52 16.45
CA LYS A 77 -15.40 0.07 16.83
C LYS A 77 -15.79 -0.26 18.28
N LEU A 78 -15.61 -1.51 18.69
CA LEU A 78 -15.88 -1.92 20.07
C LEU A 78 -14.92 -1.23 21.06
N LEU A 79 -13.63 -1.16 20.74
CA LEU A 79 -12.62 -0.52 21.57
C LEU A 79 -12.82 1.00 21.66
N SER A 80 -13.23 1.66 20.57
CA SER A 80 -13.57 3.09 20.60
C SER A 80 -14.80 3.34 21.47
N GLN A 81 -15.81 2.47 21.40
CA GLN A 81 -16.96 2.52 22.31
C GLN A 81 -16.56 2.35 23.78
N VAL A 82 -15.60 1.47 24.09
CA VAL A 82 -15.07 1.32 25.47
C VAL A 82 -14.46 2.64 25.98
N ILE A 83 -13.76 3.39 25.12
CA ILE A 83 -13.19 4.71 25.46
C ILE A 83 -14.31 5.73 25.64
N LEU A 84 -15.30 5.73 24.75
CA LEU A 84 -16.45 6.65 24.78
C LEU A 84 -17.36 6.41 26.00
N ASP A 85 -17.50 5.16 26.43
CA ASP A 85 -18.33 4.76 27.58
C ASP A 85 -17.62 4.91 28.94
N ASP A 86 -16.32 5.28 28.96
CA ASP A 86 -15.58 5.42 30.21
C ASP A 86 -16.05 6.65 31.01
N GLN A 87 -16.57 6.39 32.21
CA GLN A 87 -17.06 7.42 33.13
C GLN A 87 -15.92 8.24 33.78
N GLN A 88 -14.67 7.81 33.64
CA GLN A 88 -13.51 8.50 34.22
C GLN A 88 -12.91 9.56 33.30
N LEU A 89 -13.25 9.56 32.00
CA LEU A 89 -12.79 10.53 31.02
C LEU A 89 -13.86 11.62 30.79
N LEU A 90 -13.42 12.87 30.62
CA LEU A 90 -14.30 13.96 30.17
C LEU A 90 -14.64 13.77 28.69
N GLU A 91 -15.86 14.12 28.27
CA GLU A 91 -16.31 14.01 26.87
C GLU A 91 -15.31 14.59 25.87
N GLU A 92 -14.79 15.79 26.14
CA GLU A 92 -13.80 16.47 25.29
C GLU A 92 -12.48 15.68 25.16
N HIS A 93 -12.06 14.97 26.21
CA HIS A 93 -10.82 14.18 26.20
C HIS A 93 -11.01 12.79 25.56
N LYS A 94 -12.24 12.27 25.51
CA LYS A 94 -12.53 10.98 24.86
C LYS A 94 -12.30 11.10 23.35
N TRP A 95 -12.84 12.16 22.76
CA TRP A 95 -12.70 12.44 21.33
C TRP A 95 -11.26 12.80 20.96
N SER A 96 -10.54 13.56 21.80
CA SER A 96 -9.15 13.91 21.51
C SER A 96 -8.17 12.75 21.61
N VAL A 97 -8.41 11.79 22.52
CA VAL A 97 -7.63 10.54 22.58
C VAL A 97 -7.91 9.69 21.35
N LEU A 98 -9.15 9.62 20.87
CA LEU A 98 -9.51 8.91 19.65
C LEU A 98 -8.87 9.54 18.41
N ASP A 99 -8.92 10.87 18.30
CA ASP A 99 -8.29 11.60 17.20
C ASP A 99 -6.76 11.42 17.18
N PHE A 100 -6.12 11.48 18.36
CA PHE A 100 -4.70 11.14 18.50
C PHE A 100 -4.42 9.68 18.06
N MET A 101 -5.25 8.73 18.48
CA MET A 101 -5.09 7.33 18.08
C MET A 101 -5.29 7.10 16.58
N LEU A 102 -6.19 7.84 15.93
CA LEU A 102 -6.42 7.76 14.50
C LEU A 102 -5.28 8.43 13.71
N SER A 103 -4.77 9.57 14.17
CA SER A 103 -3.68 10.32 13.52
C SER A 103 -2.32 9.60 13.58
N VAL A 104 -2.03 8.87 14.66
CA VAL A 104 -0.80 8.06 14.78
C VAL A 104 -0.87 6.76 13.97
N ASN A 105 -2.06 6.36 13.50
CA ASN A 105 -2.31 5.10 12.80
C ASN A 105 -2.17 5.17 11.27
N PHE A 106 -1.19 5.93 10.76
CA PHE A 106 -1.00 6.17 9.32
C PHE A 106 -0.78 4.89 8.47
N ARG A 107 -0.48 3.74 9.08
CA ARG A 107 -0.23 2.45 8.38
C ARG A 107 -0.97 1.25 8.98
N ALA A 108 -2.01 1.47 9.80
CA ALA A 108 -2.71 0.40 10.52
C ALA A 108 -3.21 -0.73 9.60
N PHE A 109 -3.77 -0.39 8.44
CA PHE A 109 -4.27 -1.34 7.44
C PHE A 109 -3.14 -2.21 6.84
N ASN A 110 -2.00 -1.59 6.55
CA ASN A 110 -0.84 -2.28 5.97
C ASN A 110 -0.25 -3.30 6.96
N THR A 111 -0.08 -2.89 8.21
CA THR A 111 0.35 -3.77 9.30
C THR A 111 -0.66 -4.89 9.54
N ALA A 112 -1.97 -4.57 9.49
CA ALA A 112 -3.05 -5.54 9.61
C ALA A 112 -2.99 -6.64 8.54
N ARG A 113 -2.65 -6.29 7.29
CA ARG A 113 -2.51 -7.25 6.19
C ARG A 113 -1.29 -8.14 6.35
N MET A 114 -0.13 -7.56 6.69
CA MET A 114 1.12 -8.31 6.84
C MET A 114 1.06 -9.30 8.01
N TYR A 115 0.50 -8.87 9.13
CA TYR A 115 0.48 -9.64 10.38
C TYR A 115 -0.91 -10.13 10.77
N LEU A 116 -1.79 -10.36 9.78
CA LEU A 116 -3.20 -10.69 10.00
C LEU A 116 -3.40 -11.82 11.01
N LYS A 117 -2.57 -12.87 10.97
CA LYS A 117 -2.67 -13.99 11.90
C LYS A 117 -2.35 -13.59 13.34
N ASP A 118 -1.26 -12.85 13.52
CA ASP A 118 -0.78 -12.45 14.83
C ASP A 118 -1.74 -11.42 15.45
N LEU A 119 -2.26 -10.51 14.62
CA LEU A 119 -3.26 -9.54 15.03
C LEU A 119 -4.62 -10.17 15.32
N MET A 120 -5.04 -11.21 14.58
CA MET A 120 -6.25 -11.97 14.94
C MET A 120 -6.09 -12.74 16.26
N ALA A 121 -4.90 -13.27 16.55
CA ALA A 121 -4.61 -13.89 17.84
C ALA A 121 -4.63 -12.84 18.98
N CYS A 122 -4.01 -11.68 18.75
CA CYS A 122 -4.03 -10.54 19.67
C CYS A 122 -5.47 -10.05 19.92
N ARG A 123 -6.26 -9.87 18.86
CA ARG A 123 -7.69 -9.55 18.93
C ARG A 123 -8.45 -10.52 19.82
N GLN A 124 -8.29 -11.83 19.62
CA GLN A 124 -8.97 -12.84 20.44
C GLN A 124 -8.58 -12.73 21.92
N GLN A 125 -7.30 -12.44 22.21
CA GLN A 125 -6.84 -12.23 23.58
C GLN A 125 -7.41 -10.94 24.20
N LEU A 126 -7.48 -9.85 23.42
CA LEU A 126 -8.07 -8.58 23.84
C LEU A 126 -9.57 -8.73 24.15
N LEU A 127 -10.34 -9.34 23.26
CA LEU A 127 -11.77 -9.57 23.46
C LEU A 127 -12.04 -10.41 24.71
N ARG A 128 -11.27 -11.49 24.94
CA ARG A 128 -11.36 -12.29 26.17
C ARG A 128 -11.04 -11.48 27.43
N SER A 129 -10.08 -10.57 27.35
CA SER A 129 -9.69 -9.71 28.48
C SER A 129 -10.78 -8.69 28.80
N LEU A 130 -11.42 -8.12 27.77
CA LEU A 130 -12.57 -7.23 27.91
C LEU A 130 -13.77 -7.98 28.50
N ASP A 131 -14.13 -9.15 27.98
CA ASP A 131 -15.22 -9.98 28.51
C ASP A 131 -15.02 -10.30 29.98
N TRP A 132 -13.78 -10.63 30.38
CA TRP A 132 -13.42 -10.86 31.77
C TRP A 132 -13.59 -9.59 32.62
N ALA A 133 -13.15 -8.43 32.13
CA ALA A 133 -13.26 -7.16 32.83
C ALA A 133 -14.73 -6.70 33.00
N TYR A 134 -15.56 -6.87 31.97
CA TYR A 134 -17.01 -6.59 32.04
C TYR A 134 -17.72 -7.56 32.97
N SER A 135 -17.40 -8.85 32.92
CA SER A 135 -17.94 -9.86 33.85
C SER A 135 -17.55 -9.55 35.30
N TYR A 136 -16.31 -9.09 35.52
CA TYR A 136 -15.83 -8.67 36.83
C TYR A 136 -16.53 -7.40 37.34
N LYS A 137 -16.65 -6.35 36.52
CA LYS A 137 -17.39 -5.12 36.87
C LYS A 137 -18.87 -5.42 37.14
N LYS A 138 -19.50 -6.30 36.37
CA LYS A 138 -20.89 -6.75 36.57
C LYS A 138 -21.04 -7.51 37.89
N LYS A 139 -20.12 -8.44 38.20
CA LYS A 139 -20.08 -9.15 39.49
C LYS A 139 -19.77 -8.23 40.68
N ALA A 140 -18.94 -7.21 40.48
CA ALA A 140 -18.63 -6.21 41.51
C ALA A 140 -19.83 -5.30 41.79
N ARG A 141 -20.57 -4.87 40.76
CA ARG A 141 -21.85 -4.17 40.91
C ARG A 141 -22.88 -5.04 41.62
N PHE A 142 -23.02 -6.31 41.22
CA PHE A 142 -23.93 -7.25 41.87
C PHE A 142 -23.59 -7.49 43.35
N LYS A 143 -22.29 -7.52 43.70
CA LYS A 143 -21.83 -7.59 45.09
C LYS A 143 -22.04 -6.29 45.87
N ALA A 144 -21.87 -5.14 45.24
CA ALA A 144 -22.15 -3.85 45.86
C ALA A 144 -23.66 -3.66 46.11
N GLU A 145 -24.50 -4.10 45.18
CA GLU A 145 -25.96 -4.12 45.29
C GLU A 145 -26.45 -5.14 46.33
N GLN A 146 -25.85 -6.34 46.40
CA GLN A 146 -26.12 -7.30 47.48
C GLN A 146 -25.68 -6.78 48.85
N GLN A 147 -24.55 -6.08 48.95
CA GLN A 147 -24.09 -5.48 50.22
C GLN A 147 -24.95 -4.28 50.64
N GLN A 148 -25.52 -3.51 49.69
CA GLN A 148 -26.54 -2.51 50.00
C GLN A 148 -27.87 -3.15 50.39
N GLY A 149 -28.27 -4.26 49.76
CA GLY A 149 -29.45 -5.05 50.14
C GLY A 149 -29.34 -5.68 51.53
N GLU A 150 -28.17 -6.22 51.89
CA GLU A 150 -27.90 -6.79 53.22
C GLU A 150 -27.75 -5.71 54.31
N MET A 151 -27.28 -4.50 53.97
CA MET A 151 -27.32 -3.36 54.91
C MET A 151 -28.73 -2.83 55.15
N LEU A 152 -29.65 -2.96 54.19
CA LEU A 152 -31.06 -2.59 54.37
C LEU A 152 -31.85 -3.68 55.11
N GLN A 153 -31.53 -4.96 54.94
CA GLN A 153 -32.15 -6.06 55.71
C GLN A 153 -31.64 -6.19 57.16
N LYS A 154 -30.40 -5.73 57.47
CA LYS A 154 -29.90 -5.63 58.86
C LYS A 154 -30.40 -4.42 59.64
N ARG A 155 -31.23 -3.56 59.03
CA ARG A 155 -31.92 -2.43 59.69
C ARG A 155 -33.43 -2.62 59.85
N SER A 156 -33.97 -3.80 59.54
CA SER A 156 -35.42 -4.07 59.63
C SER A 156 -35.78 -5.27 60.53
N PHE A 157 -34.91 -5.66 61.46
CA PHE A 157 -35.27 -6.55 62.58
C PHE A 157 -35.25 -5.72 63.88
N ASP A 158 -36.27 -4.88 64.03
CA ASP A 158 -36.83 -4.42 65.31
C ASP A 158 -37.99 -3.48 64.97
N LEU A 159 -39.20 -4.05 64.91
CA LEU A 159 -40.55 -3.47 65.03
C LEU A 159 -41.53 -4.23 64.11
N ASP A 160 -42.05 -5.32 64.67
CA ASP A 160 -43.48 -5.67 64.77
C ASP A 160 -44.42 -5.08 63.69
N SER A 161 -45.00 -5.95 62.87
CA SER A 161 -46.31 -6.59 63.14
C SER A 161 -47.47 -5.67 62.75
N GLU A 162 -48.15 -6.05 61.67
CA GLU A 162 -49.61 -6.15 61.51
C GLU A 162 -50.09 -5.78 60.09
N LEU A 163 -51.05 -6.59 59.62
CA LEU A 163 -52.09 -6.32 58.62
C LEU A 163 -51.79 -6.48 57.11
N ASP A 164 -52.03 -7.70 56.65
CA ASP A 164 -53.14 -8.10 55.76
C ASP A 164 -53.50 -7.28 54.49
N SER A 165 -53.37 -8.00 53.37
CA SER A 165 -54.45 -8.39 52.43
C SER A 165 -54.70 -7.59 51.14
N ILE A 166 -54.82 -8.38 50.05
CA ILE A 166 -55.56 -8.18 48.79
C ILE A 166 -54.96 -7.11 47.86
N GLY A 167 -54.80 -7.27 46.55
CA GLY A 167 -55.24 -8.20 45.51
C GLY A 167 -54.91 -7.47 44.20
N ASP A 168 -54.30 -8.11 43.20
CA ASP A 168 -54.97 -8.83 42.11
C ASP A 168 -55.03 -7.97 40.83
N ASN A 169 -54.52 -8.54 39.72
CA ASN A 169 -54.92 -8.31 38.32
C ASN A 169 -54.74 -6.88 37.72
N SER A 170 -54.39 -6.64 36.46
CA SER A 170 -54.23 -7.47 35.29
C SER A 170 -53.93 -6.57 34.07
N LEU A 171 -53.20 -7.14 33.11
CA LEU A 171 -53.46 -7.12 31.67
C LEU A 171 -53.30 -5.85 30.81
N SER A 172 -52.84 -6.21 29.61
CA SER A 172 -53.04 -5.63 28.28
C SER A 172 -52.02 -4.58 27.81
N ALA A 173 -51.51 -4.58 26.58
CA ALA A 173 -51.37 -5.53 25.45
C ALA A 173 -51.21 -4.67 24.19
N ALA A 174 -50.27 -5.07 23.32
CA ALA A 174 -50.21 -4.79 21.87
C ALA A 174 -50.10 -3.31 21.43
N THR A 175 -49.40 -2.93 20.35
CA THR A 175 -49.29 -3.61 19.06
C THR A 175 -48.15 -2.99 18.22
N ASN A 176 -47.35 -3.87 17.61
CA ASN A 176 -46.58 -3.83 16.35
C ASN A 176 -46.40 -2.50 15.56
N GLN A 177 -45.17 -2.26 15.06
CA GLN A 177 -44.75 -2.48 13.65
C GLN A 177 -43.30 -2.03 13.34
N SER A 178 -42.60 -2.91 12.61
CA SER A 178 -41.49 -2.75 11.63
C SER A 178 -40.23 -1.92 11.94
N SER A 179 -39.06 -2.59 11.93
CA SER A 179 -38.00 -2.45 10.90
C SER A 179 -36.81 -3.34 11.26
N VAL A 180 -36.28 -4.08 10.30
CA VAL A 180 -35.14 -5.01 10.49
C VAL A 180 -33.86 -4.20 10.36
N ASP A 181 -33.27 -3.85 11.50
CA ASP A 181 -31.87 -3.45 11.63
C ASP A 181 -31.12 -4.53 12.41
N LEU A 182 -30.03 -5.03 11.81
CA LEU A 182 -29.13 -6.02 12.40
C LEU A 182 -28.29 -5.37 13.51
N SER A 183 -28.88 -5.25 14.70
CA SER A 183 -28.12 -5.11 15.94
C SER A 183 -27.79 -6.51 16.47
N LEU A 184 -26.50 -6.77 16.67
CA LEU A 184 -25.98 -7.97 17.31
C LEU A 184 -26.30 -7.88 18.81
N ASP A 185 -27.48 -8.40 19.16
CA ASP A 185 -28.02 -8.38 20.51
C ASP A 185 -27.38 -9.48 21.38
N LEU A 186 -26.68 -9.07 22.43
CA LEU A 186 -25.83 -9.87 23.33
C LEU A 186 -26.63 -10.64 24.39
N SER A 187 -27.86 -11.04 24.07
CA SER A 187 -28.86 -11.56 25.02
C SER A 187 -29.14 -13.08 24.93
N LEU A 188 -28.46 -13.82 24.04
CA LEU A 188 -28.68 -15.26 23.84
C LEU A 188 -27.59 -16.14 24.48
N LEU A 189 -27.44 -16.14 25.80
CA LEU A 189 -26.77 -17.23 26.54
C LEU A 189 -27.38 -17.42 27.94
N SER A 190 -28.62 -17.88 28.01
CA SER A 190 -29.07 -18.68 29.17
C SER A 190 -30.29 -19.53 28.83
N SER A 191 -30.04 -20.71 28.26
CA SER A 191 -30.98 -21.82 28.40
C SER A 191 -30.17 -23.12 28.47
N HIS A 192 -30.02 -23.65 29.68
CA HIS A 192 -30.05 -25.08 29.91
C HIS A 192 -30.43 -25.36 31.36
N GLU A 193 -31.33 -26.31 31.47
CA GLU A 193 -32.10 -26.72 32.63
C GLU A 193 -31.23 -27.41 33.70
N SER A 194 -31.55 -27.08 34.96
CA SER A 194 -31.92 -28.03 36.01
C SER A 194 -31.12 -29.34 36.12
N SER A 195 -30.16 -29.37 37.06
CA SER A 195 -29.94 -30.55 37.89
C SER A 195 -29.63 -30.09 39.32
N ALA A 196 -30.52 -30.47 40.24
CA ALA A 196 -30.45 -30.14 41.64
C ALA A 196 -29.27 -30.85 42.31
N VAL A 197 -28.25 -30.08 42.67
CA VAL A 197 -27.21 -30.46 43.63
C VAL A 197 -27.09 -29.32 44.65
N SER A 198 -27.02 -29.68 45.93
CA SER A 198 -27.15 -28.73 47.04
C SER A 198 -26.07 -27.63 47.03
N PRO A 199 -26.45 -26.33 47.10
CA PRO A 199 -25.55 -25.19 46.84
C PRO A 199 -24.47 -24.94 47.90
N GLN A 200 -24.37 -25.77 48.95
CA GLN A 200 -23.38 -25.61 50.01
C GLN A 200 -22.14 -26.51 49.86
N GLN A 201 -22.18 -27.55 49.00
CA GLN A 201 -21.02 -28.41 48.75
C GLN A 201 -20.28 -28.07 47.46
N GLU A 202 -20.97 -27.58 46.42
CA GLU A 202 -20.32 -27.04 45.21
C GLU A 202 -19.61 -25.72 45.47
N ALA A 203 -20.19 -24.80 46.26
CA ALA A 203 -19.51 -23.54 46.61
C ALA A 203 -18.20 -23.77 47.39
N ALA A 204 -18.13 -24.80 48.23
CA ALA A 204 -16.91 -25.16 48.97
C ALA A 204 -15.89 -25.88 48.08
N LYS A 205 -16.35 -26.68 47.10
CA LYS A 205 -15.48 -27.36 46.13
C LYS A 205 -14.93 -26.39 45.09
N ASP A 206 -15.74 -25.44 44.65
CA ASP A 206 -15.36 -24.34 43.77
C ASP A 206 -14.47 -23.32 44.50
N GLN A 207 -14.68 -23.06 45.79
CA GLN A 207 -13.74 -22.28 46.60
C GLN A 207 -12.41 -23.01 46.80
N ALA A 208 -12.43 -24.32 47.03
CA ALA A 208 -11.22 -25.12 47.16
C ALA A 208 -10.46 -25.20 45.82
N GLU A 209 -11.14 -25.37 44.69
CA GLU A 209 -10.54 -25.31 43.35
C GLU A 209 -10.04 -23.90 43.00
N LEU A 210 -10.74 -22.85 43.45
CA LEU A 210 -10.32 -21.45 43.30
C LEU A 210 -9.11 -21.13 44.17
N GLU A 211 -9.01 -21.66 45.39
CA GLU A 211 -7.82 -21.53 46.25
C GLU A 211 -6.65 -22.36 45.73
N GLN A 212 -6.90 -23.54 45.18
CA GLN A 212 -5.87 -24.36 44.54
C GLN A 212 -5.37 -23.72 43.24
N ALA A 213 -6.25 -23.08 42.47
CA ALA A 213 -5.91 -22.30 41.29
C ALA A 213 -5.17 -21.00 41.65
N ARG A 214 -5.57 -20.30 42.72
CA ARG A 214 -4.83 -19.16 43.27
C ARG A 214 -3.46 -19.54 43.79
N GLN A 215 -3.32 -20.70 44.43
CA GLN A 215 -2.03 -21.23 44.87
C GLN A 215 -1.17 -21.65 43.68
N ARG A 216 -1.73 -22.25 42.63
CA ARG A 216 -1.00 -22.56 41.37
C ARG A 216 -0.57 -21.29 40.63
N TYR A 217 -1.42 -20.28 40.59
CA TYR A 217 -1.14 -18.99 39.97
C TYR A 217 -0.14 -18.18 40.80
N SER A 218 -0.20 -18.23 42.14
CA SER A 218 0.81 -17.62 43.00
C SER A 218 2.13 -18.39 42.95
N LEU A 219 2.13 -19.72 42.84
CA LEU A 219 3.35 -20.51 42.60
C LEU A 219 3.93 -20.23 41.22
N ALA A 220 3.12 -20.04 40.19
CA ALA A 220 3.60 -19.67 38.86
C ALA A 220 4.14 -18.23 38.82
N LEU A 221 3.50 -17.28 39.51
CA LEU A 221 3.99 -15.91 39.70
C LEU A 221 5.23 -15.86 40.59
N SER A 222 5.31 -16.67 41.64
CA SER A 222 6.49 -16.81 42.49
C SER A 222 7.61 -17.54 41.77
N GLN A 223 7.35 -18.49 40.87
CA GLN A 223 8.38 -19.11 40.02
C GLN A 223 8.85 -18.16 38.91
N LEU A 224 7.97 -17.32 38.37
CA LEU A 224 8.33 -16.24 37.44
C LEU A 224 9.09 -15.10 38.14
N GLN A 225 8.75 -14.79 39.41
CA GLN A 225 9.46 -13.82 40.25
C GLN A 225 10.75 -14.39 40.86
N GLU A 226 10.84 -15.69 41.17
CA GLU A 226 12.09 -16.36 41.59
C GLU A 226 13.04 -16.57 40.41
N GLN A 227 12.53 -16.62 39.17
CA GLN A 227 13.36 -16.50 37.95
C GLN A 227 13.81 -15.05 37.68
N GLN A 228 13.21 -14.04 38.32
CA GLN A 228 13.55 -12.62 38.16
C GLN A 228 14.18 -11.98 39.41
N GLN A 229 14.19 -12.67 40.56
CA GLN A 229 14.76 -12.20 41.82
C GLN A 229 15.28 -13.40 42.64
N GLN A 230 16.46 -13.92 42.30
CA GLN A 230 17.34 -14.53 43.30
C GLN A 230 18.34 -13.47 43.80
N PRO A 231 18.46 -13.28 45.13
CA PRO A 231 19.46 -12.39 45.70
C PRO A 231 20.86 -12.99 45.58
N LYS A 232 21.76 -12.23 44.95
CA LYS A 232 23.21 -12.42 45.05
C LYS A 232 23.62 -12.33 46.53
N ALA A 233 24.10 -13.44 47.08
CA ALA A 233 24.91 -13.45 48.29
C ALA A 233 26.07 -14.43 48.13
N SER A 234 27.02 -14.06 47.28
CA SER A 234 28.45 -14.40 47.44
C SER A 234 29.23 -13.51 46.47
N ASN A 235 30.16 -12.73 47.02
CA ASN A 235 31.00 -11.79 46.32
C ASN A 235 31.66 -12.41 45.08
N GLU A 236 31.18 -12.03 43.90
CA GLU A 236 31.91 -11.97 42.63
C GLU A 236 31.04 -11.16 41.64
N GLU A 237 31.64 -10.16 41.01
CA GLU A 237 30.96 -9.19 40.14
C GLU A 237 30.30 -9.88 38.92
N PRO A 238 29.02 -9.61 38.61
CA PRO A 238 28.39 -10.06 37.37
C PRO A 238 28.83 -9.18 36.19
N PRO A 239 29.00 -9.73 34.97
CA PRO A 239 29.36 -8.95 33.80
C PRO A 239 28.17 -8.12 33.30
N ASN A 240 28.43 -6.84 33.06
CA ASN A 240 27.54 -5.88 32.39
C ASN A 240 26.93 -6.44 31.09
N GLU A 241 25.63 -6.75 31.08
CA GLU A 241 24.85 -7.08 29.86
C GLU A 241 24.34 -5.84 29.10
N ALA A 242 24.94 -4.66 29.32
CA ALA A 242 24.65 -3.42 28.59
C ALA A 242 25.89 -2.90 27.82
N ARG A 243 26.68 -3.80 27.22
CA ARG A 243 27.66 -3.42 26.20
C ARG A 243 27.12 -3.81 24.82
N PRO A 244 27.37 -3.02 23.76
CA PRO A 244 27.10 -3.48 22.40
C PRO A 244 27.80 -4.83 22.26
N VAL A 245 27.06 -5.88 21.87
CA VAL A 245 27.62 -7.22 21.68
C VAL A 245 28.86 -7.06 20.81
N ALA A 246 30.04 -7.13 21.41
CA ALA A 246 31.26 -6.95 20.68
C ALA A 246 31.30 -8.10 19.67
N ALA A 247 31.32 -7.76 18.37
CA ALA A 247 31.35 -8.75 17.29
C ALA A 247 32.37 -9.83 17.63
N PHE A 248 32.03 -11.11 17.44
CA PHE A 248 32.87 -12.24 17.84
C PHE A 248 34.36 -12.07 17.48
N ALA A 249 34.66 -11.48 16.32
CA ALA A 249 36.02 -11.18 15.89
C ALA A 249 36.80 -10.28 16.88
N VAL A 250 36.14 -9.28 17.45
CA VAL A 250 36.73 -8.37 18.44
C VAL A 250 36.89 -9.07 19.79
N SER A 251 35.89 -9.81 20.26
CA SER A 251 35.97 -10.50 21.55
C SER A 251 37.01 -11.62 21.53
N PHE A 252 37.01 -12.43 20.47
CA PHE A 252 37.96 -13.53 20.29
C PHE A 252 39.37 -13.00 19.97
N GLY A 253 39.49 -11.93 19.18
CA GLY A 253 40.76 -11.24 18.95
C GLY A 253 41.39 -10.74 20.25
N ASN A 254 40.61 -10.08 21.12
CA ASN A 254 41.08 -9.65 22.43
C ASN A 254 41.52 -10.82 23.32
N TYR A 255 40.78 -11.93 23.31
CA TYR A 255 41.17 -13.16 24.00
C TYR A 255 42.52 -13.71 23.54
N LEU A 256 42.79 -13.70 22.23
CA LEU A 256 44.08 -14.14 21.68
C LEU A 256 45.23 -13.18 22.00
N HIS A 257 44.95 -11.88 22.09
CA HIS A 257 45.94 -10.85 22.39
C HIS A 257 46.32 -10.78 23.88
N GLN A 258 45.42 -11.13 24.80
CA GLN A 258 45.69 -11.14 26.25
C GLN A 258 46.98 -11.88 26.64
N PRO A 259 47.18 -13.16 26.24
CA PRO A 259 48.40 -13.90 26.59
C PRO A 259 49.64 -13.43 25.80
N LEU A 260 49.51 -12.54 24.81
CA LEU A 260 50.61 -12.02 24.00
C LEU A 260 51.17 -10.67 24.51
N GLN A 261 50.55 -10.06 25.52
CA GLN A 261 50.99 -8.78 26.10
C GLN A 261 52.37 -8.91 26.78
N ASP A 262 52.59 -10.02 27.50
CA ASP A 262 53.86 -10.33 28.16
C ASP A 262 54.72 -11.29 27.30
N VAL A 263 55.49 -10.71 26.37
CA VAL A 263 56.30 -11.47 25.40
C VAL A 263 57.21 -12.51 26.06
N GLN A 264 57.80 -12.20 27.21
CA GLN A 264 58.71 -13.13 27.91
C GLN A 264 57.97 -14.34 28.51
N GLN A 265 56.80 -14.13 29.11
CA GLN A 265 55.99 -15.22 29.67
C GLN A 265 55.34 -16.06 28.57
N ALA A 266 54.87 -15.42 27.50
CA ALA A 266 54.27 -16.09 26.36
C ALA A 266 55.28 -16.99 25.62
N VAL A 267 56.51 -16.53 25.42
CA VAL A 267 57.58 -17.34 24.80
C VAL A 267 57.99 -18.50 25.72
N GLN A 268 57.98 -18.31 27.05
CA GLN A 268 58.23 -19.39 28.01
C GLN A 268 57.11 -20.45 28.01
N GLN A 269 55.85 -20.04 27.84
CA GLN A 269 54.70 -20.93 27.88
C GLN A 269 54.49 -21.71 26.57
N TYR A 270 54.72 -21.08 25.41
CA TYR A 270 54.39 -21.66 24.10
C TYR A 270 55.60 -21.91 23.19
N GLY A 271 56.80 -21.45 23.55
CA GLY A 271 57.97 -21.44 22.68
C GLY A 271 57.91 -20.35 21.60
N GLU A 272 59.02 -20.14 20.88
CA GLU A 272 59.10 -19.09 19.84
C GLU A 272 58.16 -19.34 18.65
N GLU A 273 58.03 -20.60 18.21
CA GLU A 273 57.12 -20.95 17.10
C GLU A 273 55.64 -20.89 17.52
N GLY A 274 55.31 -21.31 18.74
CA GLY A 274 53.95 -21.21 19.28
C GLY A 274 53.50 -19.76 19.51
N PHE A 275 54.42 -18.89 19.94
CA PHE A 275 54.18 -17.44 20.05
C PHE A 275 53.87 -16.84 18.68
N LEU A 276 54.71 -17.09 17.67
CA LEU A 276 54.51 -16.60 16.30
C LEU A 276 53.18 -17.11 15.69
N LEU A 277 52.82 -18.36 15.97
CA LEU A 277 51.58 -18.97 15.50
C LEU A 277 50.34 -18.31 16.11
N ARG A 278 50.35 -18.03 17.42
CA ARG A 278 49.28 -17.29 18.09
C ARG A 278 49.19 -15.84 17.60
N GLU A 279 50.32 -15.20 17.34
CA GLU A 279 50.34 -13.88 16.71
C GLU A 279 49.65 -13.91 15.34
N VAL A 280 49.99 -14.87 14.46
CA VAL A 280 49.32 -15.04 13.15
C VAL A 280 47.82 -15.31 13.29
N LEU A 281 47.39 -16.14 14.25
CA LEU A 281 45.97 -16.39 14.52
C LEU A 281 45.25 -15.12 14.99
N ALA A 282 45.86 -14.36 15.91
CA ALA A 282 45.29 -13.10 16.40
C ALA A 282 45.12 -12.07 15.27
N MET A 283 46.06 -12.03 14.32
CA MET A 283 45.99 -11.12 13.16
C MET A 283 44.80 -11.41 12.21
N PHE A 284 44.21 -12.62 12.20
CA PHE A 284 43.00 -12.92 11.42
C PHE A 284 41.71 -12.34 12.03
N PHE A 285 41.70 -12.04 13.34
CA PHE A 285 40.50 -11.56 14.03
C PHE A 285 40.60 -10.09 14.39
N GLN A 286 41.78 -9.65 14.83
CA GLN A 286 42.02 -8.27 15.20
C GLN A 286 43.48 -7.88 14.88
N PRO A 287 43.75 -7.37 13.67
CA PRO A 287 45.09 -6.97 13.28
C PRO A 287 45.58 -5.80 14.13
N ARG A 288 46.74 -5.97 14.77
CA ARG A 288 47.44 -4.95 15.57
C ARG A 288 48.92 -4.94 15.20
N SER A 289 49.62 -3.85 15.49
CA SER A 289 51.07 -3.82 15.36
C SER A 289 51.69 -4.71 16.45
N CYS A 290 52.41 -5.75 16.02
CA CYS A 290 52.93 -6.82 16.87
C CYS A 290 54.44 -7.02 16.61
N ARG A 291 55.05 -8.11 17.10
CA ARG A 291 56.50 -8.36 16.99
C ARG A 291 56.94 -8.58 15.55
N TYR A 292 56.13 -9.25 14.73
CA TYR A 292 56.47 -9.61 13.34
C TYR A 292 55.66 -8.83 12.29
N PHE A 293 54.52 -8.24 12.67
CA PHE A 293 53.64 -7.48 11.79
C PHE A 293 53.53 -6.01 12.21
N GLU A 294 53.41 -5.12 11.22
CA GLU A 294 53.18 -3.70 11.40
C GLU A 294 51.93 -3.28 10.61
N VAL A 295 51.00 -2.57 11.26
CA VAL A 295 49.78 -2.06 10.64
C VAL A 295 49.95 -0.57 10.39
N ASN A 296 50.19 -0.19 9.14
CA ASN A 296 50.39 1.21 8.72
C ASN A 296 49.21 1.64 7.85
N ASN A 297 48.44 2.65 8.27
CA ASN A 297 47.25 3.13 7.55
C ASN A 297 46.28 2.00 7.15
N GLN A 298 45.99 1.08 8.10
CA GLN A 298 45.18 -0.13 7.88
C GLN A 298 45.79 -1.18 6.93
N LEU A 299 46.99 -0.96 6.37
CA LEU A 299 47.71 -1.93 5.56
C LEU A 299 48.69 -2.74 6.41
N LEU A 300 48.60 -4.08 6.29
CA LEU A 300 49.48 -5.03 6.95
C LEU A 300 50.81 -5.17 6.21
N GLN A 301 51.92 -4.95 6.93
CA GLN A 301 53.29 -5.12 6.45
C GLN A 301 54.09 -6.06 7.36
N LEU A 302 55.08 -6.75 6.79
CA LEU A 302 56.01 -7.62 7.52
C LEU A 302 57.24 -6.80 7.94
N ARG A 303 57.69 -6.97 9.18
CA ARG A 303 58.93 -6.34 9.66
C ARG A 303 60.16 -7.01 9.03
N SER A 304 61.19 -6.21 8.76
CA SER A 304 62.42 -6.59 8.04
C SER A 304 63.28 -7.63 8.77
N ASN A 305 63.05 -7.89 10.07
CA ASN A 305 63.92 -8.71 10.92
C ASN A 305 63.44 -10.16 11.18
N ALA A 306 62.48 -10.68 10.40
CA ALA A 306 61.92 -12.02 10.67
C ALA A 306 62.66 -13.14 9.89
N ALA A 307 63.31 -14.06 10.62
CA ALA A 307 64.01 -15.22 10.04
C ALA A 307 63.12 -16.16 9.19
N GLN A 308 61.79 -16.05 9.33
CA GLN A 308 60.79 -16.86 8.61
C GLN A 308 59.97 -16.07 7.55
N GLN A 309 60.49 -14.96 7.05
CA GLN A 309 59.81 -14.07 6.07
C GLN A 309 59.16 -14.78 4.88
N LYS A 310 59.82 -15.78 4.27
CA LYS A 310 59.29 -16.53 3.11
C LYS A 310 58.02 -17.33 3.41
N LEU A 311 57.80 -17.72 4.66
CA LEU A 311 56.62 -18.49 5.07
C LEU A 311 55.51 -17.57 5.56
N LEU A 312 55.87 -16.49 6.27
CA LEU A 312 54.94 -15.46 6.72
C LEU A 312 54.35 -14.64 5.56
N SER A 313 55.11 -14.42 4.48
CA SER A 313 54.62 -13.73 3.29
C SER A 313 53.42 -14.44 2.63
N LYS A 314 53.28 -15.76 2.80
CA LYS A 314 52.14 -16.53 2.31
C LYS A 314 50.83 -16.24 3.05
N PHE A 315 50.90 -15.67 4.25
CA PHE A 315 49.73 -15.28 5.05
C PHE A 315 49.33 -13.82 4.86
N LEU A 316 50.19 -12.97 4.29
CA LEU A 316 49.96 -11.53 4.22
C LEU A 316 48.68 -11.18 3.43
N ALA A 317 48.53 -11.71 2.21
CA ALA A 317 47.32 -11.47 1.41
C ALA A 317 46.05 -12.05 2.06
N PRO A 318 46.03 -13.31 2.56
CA PRO A 318 44.89 -13.82 3.31
C PRO A 318 44.52 -13.00 4.57
N LEU A 319 45.50 -12.49 5.31
CA LEU A 319 45.24 -11.63 6.46
C LEU A 319 44.57 -10.31 6.04
N GLN A 320 45.08 -9.68 4.98
CA GLN A 320 44.47 -8.47 4.41
C GLN A 320 43.05 -8.71 3.92
N HIS A 321 42.81 -9.79 3.18
CA HIS A 321 41.47 -10.16 2.71
C HIS A 321 40.50 -10.40 3.88
N MET A 322 40.94 -11.05 4.98
CA MET A 322 40.10 -11.27 6.17
C MET A 322 39.75 -9.94 6.84
N GLN A 323 40.75 -9.08 7.04
CA GLN A 323 40.57 -7.76 7.63
C GLN A 323 39.59 -6.92 6.81
N LEU A 324 39.77 -6.87 5.50
CA LEU A 324 38.90 -6.07 4.63
C LEU A 324 37.47 -6.63 4.55
N LEU A 325 37.32 -7.96 4.56
CA LEU A 325 36.00 -8.59 4.66
C LEU A 325 35.30 -8.28 5.99
N GLN A 326 36.01 -8.32 7.12
CA GLN A 326 35.46 -7.95 8.42
C GLN A 326 35.05 -6.48 8.45
N LEU A 327 35.91 -5.57 7.97
CA LEU A 327 35.58 -4.15 7.84
C LEU A 327 34.33 -3.94 6.98
N PHE A 328 34.22 -4.64 5.85
CA PHE A 328 33.04 -4.57 5.00
C PHE A 328 31.78 -5.09 5.71
N ILE A 329 31.89 -6.20 6.43
CA ILE A 329 30.78 -6.81 7.18
C ILE A 329 30.35 -5.94 8.37
N ASP A 330 31.26 -5.19 8.98
CA ASP A 330 30.99 -4.40 10.19
C ASP A 330 30.54 -2.97 9.89
N CYS A 331 31.07 -2.33 8.83
CA CYS A 331 30.72 -0.95 8.48
C CYS A 331 29.28 -0.78 7.94
N TYR A 332 28.69 -1.82 7.35
CA TYR A 332 27.50 -1.67 6.52
C TYR A 332 26.21 -2.32 7.06
N GLN A 333 26.18 -2.74 8.33
CA GLN A 333 25.04 -3.44 8.92
C GLN A 333 23.77 -2.58 9.10
N ARG A 334 23.82 -1.27 8.85
CA ARG A 334 22.80 -0.32 9.33
C ARG A 334 22.21 0.63 8.28
N HIS A 335 22.60 0.53 7.01
CA HIS A 335 22.24 1.56 6.02
C HIS A 335 21.38 1.08 4.86
N LEU A 336 21.48 -0.19 4.46
CA LEU A 336 20.73 -0.73 3.33
C LEU A 336 20.32 -2.19 3.60
N GLU A 337 19.08 -2.58 3.33
CA GLU A 337 18.56 -3.95 3.47
C GLU A 337 19.29 -4.91 2.52
N THR A 338 19.52 -4.48 1.28
CA THR A 338 20.22 -5.25 0.24
C THR A 338 21.65 -5.57 0.68
N LEU A 339 22.31 -4.59 1.32
CA LEU A 339 23.68 -4.72 1.81
C LEU A 339 23.75 -5.49 3.13
N SER A 340 22.75 -5.34 3.99
CA SER A 340 22.58 -6.15 5.19
C SER A 340 22.43 -7.63 4.84
N SER A 341 21.60 -7.95 3.85
CA SER A 341 21.45 -9.31 3.30
C SER A 341 22.78 -9.84 2.73
N LEU A 342 23.50 -9.05 1.94
CA LEU A 342 24.81 -9.44 1.41
C LEU A 342 25.85 -9.69 2.51
N THR A 343 25.96 -8.79 3.48
CA THR A 343 26.94 -8.91 4.58
C THR A 343 26.61 -10.06 5.52
N ALA A 344 25.33 -10.35 5.75
CA ALA A 344 24.88 -11.53 6.47
C ALA A 344 25.28 -12.83 5.75
N ALA A 345 25.06 -12.90 4.43
CA ALA A 345 25.50 -14.04 3.63
C ALA A 345 27.02 -14.22 3.65
N LEU A 346 27.79 -13.15 3.48
CA LEU A 346 29.24 -13.19 3.53
C LEU A 346 29.75 -13.65 4.91
N ARG A 347 29.17 -13.16 6.01
CA ARG A 347 29.50 -13.60 7.38
C ARG A 347 29.27 -15.11 7.54
N ARG A 348 28.17 -15.62 7.00
CA ARG A 348 27.87 -17.06 7.01
C ARG A 348 28.82 -17.87 6.14
N LEU A 349 29.16 -17.39 4.95
CA LEU A 349 30.14 -18.04 4.09
C LEU A 349 31.57 -18.00 4.65
N LEU A 350 31.87 -17.05 5.55
CA LEU A 350 33.14 -16.95 6.27
C LEU A 350 33.25 -17.97 7.42
N LYS A 351 32.12 -18.49 7.92
CA LYS A 351 32.06 -19.42 9.06
C LYS A 351 33.02 -20.61 8.99
N PRO A 352 33.17 -21.33 7.87
CA PRO A 352 34.12 -22.45 7.80
C PRO A 352 35.59 -22.02 7.99
N VAL A 353 35.94 -20.79 7.62
CA VAL A 353 37.28 -20.23 7.83
C VAL A 353 37.49 -19.98 9.33
N VAL A 354 36.51 -19.36 9.98
CA VAL A 354 36.53 -19.08 11.42
C VAL A 354 36.57 -20.38 12.23
N GLU A 355 35.77 -21.39 11.87
CA GLU A 355 35.76 -22.71 12.50
C GLU A 355 37.12 -23.43 12.37
N THR A 356 37.81 -23.27 11.23
CA THR A 356 39.16 -23.84 11.05
C THR A 356 40.20 -23.13 11.91
N LEU A 357 40.14 -21.81 12.00
CA LEU A 357 41.07 -21.00 12.80
C LEU A 357 40.89 -21.24 14.31
N THR A 358 39.65 -21.25 14.79
CA THR A 358 39.29 -21.53 16.20
C THR A 358 39.66 -22.96 16.61
N TYR A 359 39.36 -23.96 15.77
CA TYR A 359 39.77 -25.34 16.02
C TYR A 359 41.29 -25.50 16.06
N PHE A 360 42.01 -24.78 15.21
CA PHE A 360 43.47 -24.84 15.21
C PHE A 360 44.07 -24.18 16.46
N GLU A 361 43.48 -23.08 16.94
CA GLU A 361 43.89 -22.43 18.21
C GLU A 361 43.79 -23.40 19.40
N GLN A 362 42.68 -24.14 19.51
CA GLN A 362 42.51 -25.12 20.59
C GLN A 362 43.62 -26.17 20.58
N ARG A 363 44.07 -26.59 19.40
CA ARG A 363 45.20 -27.53 19.26
C ARG A 363 46.53 -26.91 19.68
N VAL A 364 46.75 -25.62 19.43
CA VAL A 364 47.95 -24.89 19.89
C VAL A 364 47.96 -24.78 21.41
N ALA A 365 46.79 -24.57 22.03
CA ALA A 365 46.66 -24.49 23.48
C ALA A 365 46.95 -25.83 24.18
N ILE A 366 46.57 -26.96 23.57
CA ILE A 366 46.74 -28.31 24.14
C ILE A 366 48.16 -28.87 23.90
N ASP A 367 48.71 -28.72 22.69
CA ASP A 367 50.05 -29.23 22.34
C ASP A 367 50.86 -28.21 21.49
N PRO A 368 51.54 -27.25 22.14
CA PRO A 368 52.28 -26.19 21.45
C PRO A 368 53.51 -26.72 20.70
N LYS A 369 54.02 -27.91 21.02
CA LYS A 369 55.24 -28.47 20.40
C LYS A 369 54.98 -29.15 19.06
N GLN A 370 53.75 -29.64 18.83
CA GLN A 370 53.36 -30.26 17.56
C GLN A 370 52.72 -29.28 16.57
N ALA A 371 52.20 -28.15 17.04
CA ALA A 371 51.56 -27.14 16.21
C ALA A 371 52.60 -26.20 15.58
N THR A 372 52.94 -26.44 14.31
CA THR A 372 53.87 -25.60 13.53
C THR A 372 53.12 -24.69 12.56
N LEU A 373 53.76 -23.63 12.07
CA LEU A 373 53.20 -22.77 11.02
C LEU A 373 52.92 -23.54 9.72
N ARG A 374 53.70 -24.59 9.43
CA ARG A 374 53.45 -25.48 8.30
C ARG A 374 52.20 -26.33 8.50
N CYS A 375 51.92 -26.77 9.72
CA CYS A 375 50.66 -27.43 10.08
C CYS A 375 49.47 -26.50 9.88
N LEU A 376 49.59 -25.22 10.25
CA LEU A 376 48.55 -24.21 10.01
C LEU A 376 48.31 -23.98 8.52
N LEU A 377 49.37 -23.80 7.72
CA LEU A 377 49.24 -23.66 6.26
C LEU A 377 48.55 -24.87 5.62
N ARG A 378 48.86 -26.08 6.08
CA ARG A 378 48.21 -27.31 5.59
C ARG A 378 46.74 -27.36 5.98
N ALA A 379 46.39 -26.96 7.21
CA ALA A 379 45.01 -26.90 7.70
C ALA A 379 44.18 -25.82 6.97
N MET A 380 44.79 -24.67 6.68
CA MET A 380 44.14 -23.54 6.00
C MET A 380 44.13 -23.66 4.48
N ARG A 381 44.82 -24.64 3.89
CA ARG A 381 44.89 -24.85 2.43
C ARG A 381 43.53 -24.76 1.69
N PRO A 382 42.42 -25.34 2.18
CA PRO A 382 41.10 -25.15 1.54
C PRO A 382 40.45 -23.79 1.84
N SER A 383 40.80 -23.14 2.94
CA SER A 383 40.20 -21.89 3.41
C SER A 383 40.82 -20.64 2.76
N LEU A 384 42.10 -20.66 2.40
CA LEU A 384 42.77 -19.49 1.79
C LEU A 384 42.17 -19.10 0.43
N PRO A 385 41.95 -20.03 -0.54
CA PRO A 385 41.31 -19.68 -1.82
C PRO A 385 39.86 -19.22 -1.65
N ARG A 386 39.12 -19.81 -0.69
CA ARG A 386 37.75 -19.38 -0.35
C ARG A 386 37.74 -17.94 0.14
N LEU A 387 38.70 -17.56 0.96
CA LEU A 387 38.78 -16.22 1.51
C LEU A 387 39.14 -15.17 0.43
N GLN A 388 40.06 -15.50 -0.48
CA GLN A 388 40.33 -14.69 -1.68
C GLN A 388 39.08 -14.57 -2.57
N LEU A 389 38.32 -15.66 -2.73
CA LEU A 389 37.09 -15.66 -3.50
C LEU A 389 36.04 -14.72 -2.88
N LEU A 390 35.77 -14.86 -1.59
CA LEU A 390 34.80 -14.02 -0.86
C LEU A 390 35.19 -12.55 -0.93
N TRP A 391 36.48 -12.23 -0.79
CA TRP A 391 36.97 -10.87 -0.95
C TRP A 391 36.73 -10.35 -2.38
N SER A 392 37.06 -11.16 -3.42
CA SER A 392 36.81 -10.75 -4.80
C SER A 392 35.33 -10.47 -5.12
N LEU A 393 34.41 -11.18 -4.46
CA LEU A 393 32.96 -10.96 -4.59
C LEU A 393 32.51 -9.69 -3.85
N ALA A 394 33.07 -9.44 -2.66
CA ALA A 394 32.76 -8.26 -1.86
C ALA A 394 33.30 -6.97 -2.50
N VAL A 395 34.53 -6.99 -3.04
CA VAL A 395 35.13 -5.84 -3.74
C VAL A 395 34.33 -5.43 -4.96
N GLY A 396 33.87 -6.40 -5.76
CA GLY A 396 33.02 -6.11 -6.90
C GLY A 396 31.67 -5.49 -6.52
N SER A 397 31.25 -5.61 -5.27
CA SER A 397 30.02 -4.97 -4.76
C SER A 397 30.28 -3.57 -4.18
N TYR A 398 31.54 -3.11 -4.18
CA TYR A 398 31.95 -1.82 -3.63
C TYR A 398 31.77 -0.74 -4.70
N ALA A 399 30.75 0.10 -4.54
CA ALA A 399 30.35 1.03 -5.59
C ALA A 399 31.28 2.23 -5.83
N LEU A 400 32.26 2.54 -4.96
CA LEU A 400 33.36 3.54 -5.11
C LEU A 400 33.96 3.85 -3.71
N PRO A 401 35.19 4.43 -3.60
CA PRO A 401 35.81 4.78 -2.31
C PRO A 401 34.96 5.76 -1.47
N PRO A 402 35.10 5.70 -0.12
CA PRO A 402 34.19 6.36 0.85
C PRO A 402 34.05 7.89 0.71
N GLN A 403 34.93 8.56 -0.03
CA GLN A 403 34.89 10.03 -0.22
C GLN A 403 33.91 10.48 -1.31
N GLN A 404 33.45 9.58 -2.19
CA GLN A 404 32.43 9.86 -3.24
C GLN A 404 31.04 9.28 -2.89
N GLN A 405 30.89 8.69 -1.70
CA GLN A 405 29.61 8.13 -1.23
C GLN A 405 28.64 9.20 -0.70
N LEU A 406 29.07 10.46 -0.53
CA LEU A 406 28.15 11.58 -0.28
C LEU A 406 27.53 12.01 -1.62
N GLY A 407 26.32 11.52 -1.91
CA GLY A 407 25.51 11.99 -3.05
C GLY A 407 24.90 10.89 -3.92
N ILE A 408 25.45 9.66 -3.91
CA ILE A 408 24.89 8.56 -4.71
C ILE A 408 23.63 8.00 -4.03
N ALA A 409 22.51 8.00 -4.75
CA ALA A 409 21.23 7.50 -4.27
C ALA A 409 21.28 6.00 -3.89
N ALA A 410 20.46 5.60 -2.91
CA ALA A 410 20.45 4.25 -2.35
C ALA A 410 20.05 3.18 -3.40
N HIS A 411 19.07 3.47 -4.26
CA HIS A 411 18.63 2.57 -5.33
C HIS A 411 19.72 2.25 -6.33
N TYR A 412 20.58 3.22 -6.66
CA TYR A 412 21.72 3.01 -7.54
C TYR A 412 22.70 1.99 -6.93
N ARG A 413 23.00 2.10 -5.64
CA ARG A 413 23.92 1.17 -4.94
C ARG A 413 23.36 -0.23 -4.88
N SER A 414 22.08 -0.35 -4.53
CA SER A 414 21.37 -1.63 -4.49
C SER A 414 21.40 -2.32 -5.86
N GLN A 415 21.08 -1.57 -6.93
CA GLN A 415 21.10 -2.08 -8.29
C GLN A 415 22.51 -2.45 -8.76
N TYR A 416 23.54 -1.68 -8.40
CA TYR A 416 24.93 -1.97 -8.74
C TYR A 416 25.40 -3.31 -8.13
N ILE A 417 25.04 -3.58 -6.86
CA ILE A 417 25.34 -4.87 -6.20
C ILE A 417 24.72 -6.04 -6.98
N VAL A 418 23.43 -5.91 -7.33
CA VAL A 418 22.70 -6.94 -8.09
C VAL A 418 23.30 -7.14 -9.48
N TYR A 419 23.58 -6.05 -10.19
CA TYR A 419 24.20 -6.06 -11.51
C TYR A 419 25.56 -6.76 -11.48
N ASN A 420 26.44 -6.42 -10.55
CA ASN A 420 27.77 -7.02 -10.48
C ASN A 420 27.73 -8.50 -10.12
N LEU A 421 26.90 -8.91 -9.16
CA LEU A 421 26.73 -10.33 -8.85
C LEU A 421 26.17 -11.10 -10.06
N LEU A 422 25.28 -10.50 -10.84
CA LEU A 422 24.77 -11.08 -12.08
C LEU A 422 25.84 -11.19 -13.16
N GLN A 423 26.66 -10.16 -13.37
CA GLN A 423 27.79 -10.18 -14.32
C GLN A 423 28.82 -11.25 -13.93
N LEU A 424 29.15 -11.34 -12.64
CA LEU A 424 30.04 -12.37 -12.12
C LEU A 424 29.46 -13.79 -12.27
N ALA A 425 28.14 -13.94 -12.24
CA ALA A 425 27.44 -15.19 -12.52
C ALA A 425 27.34 -15.51 -14.04
N ALA A 426 27.55 -14.52 -14.90
CA ALA A 426 27.51 -14.66 -16.36
C ALA A 426 28.87 -15.01 -16.99
N LEU A 427 29.98 -14.83 -16.26
CA LEU A 427 31.34 -15.08 -16.77
C LEU A 427 31.51 -16.49 -17.39
N PRO A 428 32.24 -16.63 -18.52
CA PRO A 428 32.54 -17.94 -19.08
C PRO A 428 33.38 -18.79 -18.11
N ALA A 429 33.11 -20.09 -18.08
CA ALA A 429 33.85 -21.02 -17.23
C ALA A 429 35.21 -21.31 -17.86
N HIS A 430 36.24 -20.62 -17.36
CA HIS A 430 37.63 -21.04 -17.50
C HIS A 430 38.04 -21.75 -16.21
N LEU A 431 39.10 -22.56 -16.25
CA LEU A 431 39.51 -23.50 -15.19
C LEU A 431 39.69 -22.89 -13.78
N ASP A 432 39.77 -21.55 -13.65
CA ASP A 432 39.91 -20.83 -12.37
C ASP A 432 38.66 -20.02 -11.93
N THR A 433 37.57 -20.00 -12.70
CA THR A 433 36.38 -19.16 -12.44
C THR A 433 35.11 -19.91 -11.99
N GLU A 434 35.11 -21.26 -12.02
CA GLU A 434 33.93 -22.08 -11.70
C GLU A 434 33.40 -21.82 -10.27
N GLY A 435 34.30 -21.75 -9.28
CA GLY A 435 33.94 -21.45 -7.90
C GLY A 435 33.38 -20.03 -7.72
N ARG A 436 33.84 -19.08 -8.53
CA ARG A 436 33.38 -17.68 -8.49
C ARG A 436 31.96 -17.56 -9.02
N ARG A 437 31.67 -18.25 -10.13
CA ARG A 437 30.36 -18.18 -10.78
C ARG A 437 29.23 -18.74 -9.92
N GLY A 438 29.44 -19.94 -9.36
CA GLY A 438 28.47 -20.56 -8.46
C GLY A 438 28.28 -19.79 -7.15
N SER A 439 29.35 -19.19 -6.62
CA SER A 439 29.27 -18.36 -5.41
C SER A 439 28.55 -17.03 -5.67
N ALA A 440 28.83 -16.37 -6.80
CA ALA A 440 28.13 -15.15 -7.21
C ALA A 440 26.62 -15.40 -7.42
N ALA A 441 26.26 -16.51 -8.09
CA ALA A 441 24.87 -16.90 -8.26
C ALA A 441 24.15 -17.17 -6.92
N ALA A 442 24.80 -17.85 -5.97
CA ALA A 442 24.24 -18.10 -4.65
C ALA A 442 24.06 -16.81 -3.83
N LEU A 443 25.03 -15.89 -3.88
CA LEU A 443 24.92 -14.57 -3.24
C LEU A 443 23.82 -13.72 -3.89
N LEU A 444 23.75 -13.70 -5.23
CA LEU A 444 22.70 -13.00 -5.96
C LEU A 444 21.31 -13.50 -5.54
N LEU A 445 21.11 -14.81 -5.47
CA LEU A 445 19.86 -15.40 -5.02
C LEU A 445 19.54 -15.05 -3.57
N HIS A 446 20.51 -14.86 -2.71
CA HIS A 446 20.24 -14.43 -1.33
C HIS A 446 19.86 -12.95 -1.26
N VAL A 447 20.56 -12.09 -2.02
CA VAL A 447 20.26 -10.66 -2.10
C VAL A 447 18.89 -10.39 -2.76
N LEU A 448 18.53 -11.17 -3.78
CA LEU A 448 17.22 -11.08 -4.46
C LEU A 448 16.03 -11.35 -3.53
N GLN A 449 16.25 -11.91 -2.34
CA GLN A 449 15.21 -12.02 -1.33
C GLN A 449 14.63 -10.64 -0.98
N VAL A 450 15.47 -9.61 -0.86
CA VAL A 450 15.06 -8.24 -0.50
C VAL A 450 14.19 -7.64 -1.62
N TYR A 451 14.63 -7.78 -2.88
CA TYR A 451 13.82 -7.38 -4.04
C TYR A 451 12.48 -8.11 -4.12
N CYS A 452 12.45 -9.41 -3.82
CA CYS A 452 11.22 -10.18 -3.77
C CYS A 452 10.30 -9.74 -2.64
N GLN A 453 10.85 -9.31 -1.50
CA GLN A 453 10.08 -8.76 -0.38
C GLN A 453 9.45 -7.42 -0.74
N PHE A 454 10.19 -6.49 -1.34
CA PHE A 454 9.63 -5.22 -1.83
C PHE A 454 8.51 -5.45 -2.85
N LEU A 455 8.69 -6.39 -3.78
CA LEU A 455 7.64 -6.76 -4.73
C LEU A 455 6.45 -7.43 -4.04
N ASP A 456 6.66 -8.33 -3.08
CA ASP A 456 5.57 -8.93 -2.30
C ASP A 456 4.78 -7.85 -1.53
N SER A 457 5.45 -6.88 -0.91
CA SER A 457 4.82 -5.73 -0.26
C SER A 457 4.02 -4.89 -1.25
N TRP A 458 4.56 -4.62 -2.44
CA TRP A 458 3.84 -3.91 -3.50
C TRP A 458 2.56 -4.64 -3.91
N TRP A 459 2.63 -5.94 -4.21
CA TRP A 459 1.45 -6.74 -4.56
C TRP A 459 0.41 -6.81 -3.44
N LEU A 460 0.86 -6.77 -2.18
CA LEU A 460 -0.01 -6.91 -1.02
C LEU A 460 -0.58 -5.59 -0.55
N LEU A 461 0.12 -4.47 -0.68
CA LEU A 461 -0.20 -3.21 -0.02
C LEU A 461 -0.31 -2.03 -0.99
N GLY A 462 0.20 -2.16 -2.21
CA GLY A 462 0.34 -1.03 -3.14
C GLY A 462 1.51 -0.11 -2.81
N ASP A 463 2.35 -0.47 -1.83
CA ASP A 463 3.57 0.24 -1.48
C ASP A 463 4.73 -0.76 -1.40
N PHE A 464 5.93 -0.35 -1.83
CA PHE A 464 7.13 -1.17 -1.78
C PHE A 464 7.68 -1.38 -0.36
N GLN A 465 7.29 -0.53 0.60
CA GLN A 465 7.86 -0.52 1.97
C GLN A 465 9.39 -0.34 2.00
N ASP A 466 9.92 0.36 1.01
CA ASP A 466 11.33 0.62 0.85
C ASP A 466 11.74 1.89 1.61
N TRP A 467 12.04 1.73 2.90
CA TRP A 467 12.36 2.83 3.82
C TRP A 467 13.63 3.59 3.44
N HIS A 468 14.58 2.92 2.80
CA HIS A 468 15.88 3.47 2.46
C HIS A 468 15.98 3.95 1.01
N ALA A 469 14.89 3.88 0.25
CA ALA A 469 14.87 4.19 -1.17
C ALA A 469 15.87 3.35 -2.00
N GLU A 470 15.98 2.05 -1.71
CA GLU A 470 16.82 1.05 -2.38
C GLU A 470 16.20 0.37 -3.60
N PHE A 471 14.88 0.26 -3.67
CA PHE A 471 14.21 -0.39 -4.79
C PHE A 471 14.27 0.50 -6.03
N PRO A 472 14.45 -0.04 -7.25
CA PRO A 472 14.59 0.78 -8.45
C PRO A 472 13.28 1.43 -8.89
N ALA A 473 12.13 1.03 -8.34
CA ALA A 473 10.84 1.69 -8.58
C ALA A 473 10.36 2.42 -7.32
N GLN A 474 9.50 3.41 -7.51
CA GLN A 474 8.88 4.17 -6.44
C GLN A 474 7.42 4.47 -6.72
N GLN A 475 6.67 4.67 -5.65
CA GLN A 475 5.33 5.23 -5.69
C GLN A 475 5.42 6.76 -5.73
N GLN A 476 4.68 7.39 -6.64
CA GLN A 476 4.51 8.83 -6.73
C GLN A 476 3.02 9.14 -6.70
N LEU A 477 2.66 10.23 -6.01
CA LEU A 477 1.30 10.76 -6.03
C LEU A 477 1.28 11.97 -6.97
N ILE A 478 0.55 11.88 -8.09
CA ILE A 478 0.40 12.95 -9.08
C ILE A 478 -1.09 13.27 -9.17
N ASP A 479 -1.47 14.51 -8.89
CA ASP A 479 -2.86 14.98 -8.89
C ASP A 479 -3.81 14.10 -8.07
N GLY A 480 -3.34 13.64 -6.90
CA GLY A 480 -4.11 12.74 -6.02
C GLY A 480 -4.17 11.28 -6.47
N ARG A 481 -3.54 10.91 -7.59
CA ARG A 481 -3.51 9.54 -8.13
C ARG A 481 -2.15 8.89 -7.92
N THR A 482 -2.16 7.61 -7.59
CA THR A 482 -0.94 6.82 -7.45
C THR A 482 -0.37 6.48 -8.82
N GLN A 483 0.94 6.65 -8.98
CA GLN A 483 1.69 6.19 -10.14
C GLN A 483 2.96 5.46 -9.67
N TYR A 484 3.26 4.33 -10.32
CA TYR A 484 4.51 3.61 -10.08
C TYR A 484 5.48 3.88 -11.22
N VAL A 485 6.64 4.44 -10.88
CA VAL A 485 7.66 4.83 -11.86
C VAL A 485 9.03 4.30 -11.45
N MET A 486 9.89 4.09 -12.44
CA MET A 486 11.30 3.78 -12.18
C MET A 486 12.02 5.04 -11.68
N ARG A 487 12.90 4.88 -10.69
CA ARG A 487 13.77 5.95 -10.20
C ARG A 487 14.83 6.27 -11.26
N PRO A 488 15.18 7.56 -11.44
CA PRO A 488 16.21 7.94 -12.39
C PRO A 488 17.56 7.32 -11.97
N LEU A 489 18.29 6.79 -12.95
CA LEU A 489 19.65 6.33 -12.77
C LEU A 489 20.60 7.46 -13.17
N GLU A 490 21.35 7.96 -12.19
CA GLU A 490 22.34 9.02 -12.39
C GLU A 490 23.75 8.42 -12.29
N GLY A 491 24.61 8.70 -13.27
CA GLY A 491 26.01 8.24 -13.29
C GLY A 491 26.50 7.74 -14.65
N GLU A 492 27.82 7.53 -14.77
CA GLU A 492 28.46 7.04 -15.99
C GLU A 492 27.99 5.61 -16.37
N ASP A 493 27.72 4.75 -15.38
CA ASP A 493 27.26 3.37 -15.61
C ASP A 493 25.73 3.24 -15.75
N ALA A 494 24.97 4.34 -15.74
CA ALA A 494 23.51 4.31 -15.80
C ALA A 494 22.95 3.59 -17.04
N SER A 495 23.66 3.70 -18.18
CA SER A 495 23.29 3.01 -19.41
C SER A 495 23.47 1.49 -19.32
N GLU A 496 24.49 1.02 -18.60
CA GLU A 496 24.71 -0.42 -18.40
C GLU A 496 23.74 -0.99 -17.37
N LEU A 497 23.48 -0.24 -16.30
CA LEU A 497 22.56 -0.63 -15.23
C LEU A 497 21.12 -0.75 -15.73
N SER A 498 20.68 0.15 -16.60
CA SER A 498 19.36 0.07 -17.25
C SER A 498 19.24 -1.09 -18.24
N GLN A 499 20.36 -1.56 -18.81
CA GLN A 499 20.41 -2.74 -19.65
C GLN A 499 20.50 -4.06 -18.86
N SER A 500 20.57 -4.00 -17.53
CA SER A 500 20.60 -5.19 -16.68
C SER A 500 19.31 -6.01 -16.86
N PRO A 501 19.39 -7.35 -17.08
CA PRO A 501 18.21 -8.20 -17.26
C PRO A 501 17.24 -8.13 -16.09
N ILE A 502 17.75 -8.07 -14.85
CA ILE A 502 16.91 -8.00 -13.65
C ILE A 502 16.18 -6.66 -13.58
N TYR A 503 16.86 -5.56 -13.94
CA TYR A 503 16.24 -4.23 -14.01
C TYR A 503 15.13 -4.19 -15.05
N GLN A 504 15.39 -4.68 -16.27
CA GLN A 504 14.41 -4.74 -17.35
C GLN A 504 13.19 -5.61 -17.01
N ILE A 505 13.42 -6.74 -16.32
CA ILE A 505 12.33 -7.57 -15.81
C ILE A 505 11.48 -6.74 -14.84
N ILE A 506 12.08 -6.11 -13.83
CA ILE A 506 11.34 -5.29 -12.86
C ILE A 506 10.59 -4.16 -13.57
N GLU A 507 11.27 -3.37 -14.41
CA GLU A 507 10.68 -2.27 -15.18
C GLU A 507 9.47 -2.74 -15.98
N ARG A 508 9.61 -3.82 -16.74
CA ARG A 508 8.50 -4.41 -17.51
C ARG A 508 7.32 -4.77 -16.60
N HIS A 509 7.56 -5.40 -15.46
CA HIS A 509 6.50 -5.78 -14.52
C HIS A 509 5.82 -4.55 -13.89
N ILE A 510 6.58 -3.51 -13.52
CA ILE A 510 6.04 -2.24 -13.02
C ILE A 510 5.18 -1.56 -14.10
N VAL A 511 5.64 -1.50 -15.35
CA VAL A 511 4.89 -0.89 -16.46
C VAL A 511 3.61 -1.69 -16.77
N CYS A 512 3.68 -3.03 -16.80
CA CYS A 512 2.55 -3.88 -17.17
C CYS A 512 1.47 -4.00 -16.09
N ALA A 513 1.82 -3.94 -14.80
CA ALA A 513 0.88 -4.11 -13.70
C ALA A 513 0.63 -2.84 -12.89
N GLY A 514 1.54 -1.87 -12.92
CA GLY A 514 1.49 -0.69 -12.05
C GLY A 514 0.24 0.14 -12.22
N LYS A 515 -0.22 0.38 -13.46
CA LYS A 515 -1.48 1.10 -13.69
C LYS A 515 -2.68 0.39 -13.06
N SER A 516 -2.80 -0.91 -13.28
CA SER A 516 -3.90 -1.72 -12.72
C SER A 516 -3.86 -1.78 -11.20
N LEU A 517 -2.66 -1.92 -10.62
CA LEU A 517 -2.50 -1.95 -9.17
C LEU A 517 -2.77 -0.58 -8.55
N ALA A 518 -2.37 0.51 -9.20
CA ALA A 518 -2.63 1.88 -8.76
C ALA A 518 -4.13 2.15 -8.70
N VAL A 519 -4.90 1.73 -9.72
CA VAL A 519 -6.37 1.84 -9.72
C VAL A 519 -6.98 1.08 -8.54
N LEU A 520 -6.51 -0.14 -8.25
CA LEU A 520 -7.01 -0.91 -7.12
C LEU A 520 -6.64 -0.27 -5.77
N HIS A 521 -5.46 0.32 -5.68
CA HIS A 521 -4.98 1.01 -4.49
C HIS A 521 -5.80 2.28 -4.24
N ASP A 522 -5.92 3.15 -5.24
CA ASP A 522 -6.63 4.44 -5.14
C ASP A 522 -8.13 4.25 -4.88
N ALA A 523 -8.71 3.18 -5.42
CA ALA A 523 -10.11 2.83 -5.16
C ALA A 523 -10.35 2.05 -3.85
N ASN A 524 -9.32 1.83 -3.02
CA ASN A 524 -9.40 1.00 -1.82
C ASN A 524 -9.91 -0.44 -2.04
N ARG A 525 -9.79 -0.97 -3.28
CA ARG A 525 -10.23 -2.33 -3.65
C ARG A 525 -9.09 -3.35 -3.69
N LEU A 526 -7.86 -2.93 -3.38
CA LEU A 526 -6.70 -3.82 -3.33
C LEU A 526 -6.86 -4.92 -2.27
N GLY A 527 -7.57 -4.66 -1.17
CA GLY A 527 -7.88 -5.68 -0.16
C GLY A 527 -8.72 -6.83 -0.72
N HIS A 528 -9.76 -6.49 -1.50
CA HIS A 528 -10.60 -7.48 -2.17
C HIS A 528 -9.82 -8.34 -3.17
N PHE A 529 -8.95 -7.73 -4.00
CA PHE A 529 -8.05 -8.46 -4.91
C PHE A 529 -7.19 -9.48 -4.15
N VAL A 530 -6.55 -9.05 -3.06
CA VAL A 530 -5.69 -9.92 -2.24
C VAL A 530 -6.49 -11.01 -1.54
N GLY A 531 -7.73 -10.71 -1.10
CA GLY A 531 -8.66 -11.67 -0.52
C GLY A 531 -9.01 -12.80 -1.48
N VAL A 532 -9.45 -12.45 -2.70
CA VAL A 532 -9.82 -13.40 -3.75
C VAL A 532 -8.63 -14.27 -4.17
N HIS A 533 -7.43 -13.69 -4.26
CA HIS A 533 -6.23 -14.36 -4.76
C HIS A 533 -5.24 -14.78 -3.68
N ARG A 534 -5.70 -14.90 -2.42
CA ARG A 534 -4.87 -15.19 -1.25
C ARG A 534 -3.99 -16.43 -1.41
N ALA A 535 -4.48 -17.46 -2.09
CA ALA A 535 -3.73 -18.72 -2.28
C ALA A 535 -2.41 -18.53 -3.06
N LEU A 536 -2.38 -17.59 -4.00
CA LEU A 536 -1.21 -17.27 -4.81
C LEU A 536 -0.33 -16.23 -4.11
N LEU A 537 -0.93 -15.16 -3.59
CA LEU A 537 -0.20 -14.03 -3.00
C LEU A 537 0.38 -14.33 -1.61
N LYS A 538 -0.18 -15.28 -0.87
CA LYS A 538 0.38 -15.74 0.42
C LYS A 538 1.70 -16.50 0.27
N LYS A 539 2.02 -17.01 -0.92
CA LYS A 539 3.31 -17.64 -1.19
C LYS A 539 4.31 -16.54 -1.53
N SER A 540 5.41 -16.48 -0.78
CA SER A 540 6.44 -15.47 -1.07
C SER A 540 7.02 -15.66 -2.47
N LEU A 541 7.25 -14.55 -3.17
CA LEU A 541 7.92 -14.53 -4.48
C LEU A 541 9.26 -15.24 -4.39
N TYR A 542 10.00 -14.97 -3.32
CA TYR A 542 11.29 -15.58 -3.08
C TYR A 542 11.21 -17.12 -3.03
N HIS A 543 10.22 -17.66 -2.32
CA HIS A 543 10.03 -19.11 -2.26
C HIS A 543 9.74 -19.70 -3.64
N MET A 544 8.87 -19.06 -4.41
CA MET A 544 8.50 -19.52 -5.76
C MET A 544 9.70 -19.43 -6.71
N LEU A 545 10.52 -18.38 -6.61
CA LEU A 545 11.76 -18.21 -7.35
C LEU A 545 12.72 -19.36 -7.07
N ILE A 546 13.05 -19.61 -5.79
CA ILE A 546 14.00 -20.65 -5.41
C ILE A 546 13.50 -22.04 -5.81
N LYS A 547 12.21 -22.33 -5.60
CA LYS A 547 11.63 -23.61 -6.01
C LYS A 547 11.72 -23.82 -7.53
N THR A 548 11.38 -22.80 -8.31
CA THR A 548 11.40 -22.85 -9.78
C THR A 548 12.83 -23.00 -10.30
N LEU A 549 13.76 -22.23 -9.75
CA LEU A 549 15.17 -22.30 -10.09
C LEU A 549 15.77 -23.66 -9.76
N LEU A 550 15.56 -24.18 -8.55
CA LEU A 550 16.08 -25.50 -8.18
C LEU A 550 15.57 -26.62 -9.09
N LEU A 551 14.31 -26.53 -9.54
CA LEU A 551 13.79 -27.47 -10.55
C LEU A 551 14.50 -27.33 -11.90
N GLN A 552 14.80 -26.11 -12.34
CA GLN A 552 15.52 -25.85 -13.58
C GLN A 552 17.02 -26.18 -13.51
N LEU A 553 17.61 -26.19 -12.31
CA LEU A 553 19.01 -26.53 -12.11
C LEU A 553 19.27 -28.04 -12.13
N LYS A 554 18.28 -28.88 -11.77
CA LYS A 554 18.43 -30.36 -11.72
C LYS A 554 19.13 -30.99 -12.93
N PRO A 555 18.83 -30.62 -14.20
CA PRO A 555 19.47 -31.19 -15.37
C PRO A 555 20.98 -30.88 -15.48
N TYR A 556 21.43 -29.83 -14.81
CA TYR A 556 22.81 -29.34 -14.86
C TYR A 556 23.67 -29.84 -13.68
N GLN A 557 23.08 -30.58 -12.73
CA GLN A 557 23.78 -31.01 -11.51
C GLN A 557 24.60 -32.28 -11.76
N GLN A 558 25.85 -32.26 -11.33
CA GLN A 558 26.73 -33.43 -11.29
C GLN A 558 26.77 -34.04 -9.88
N GLU A 559 27.20 -35.30 -9.78
CA GLU A 559 27.35 -36.03 -8.51
C GLU A 559 28.12 -35.22 -7.44
N PRO A 560 27.80 -35.40 -6.14
CA PRO A 560 28.22 -34.49 -5.09
C PRO A 560 29.75 -34.36 -4.99
N LEU A 561 30.21 -33.11 -4.98
CA LEU A 561 31.58 -32.71 -4.62
C LEU A 561 32.05 -33.50 -3.38
N LYS A 562 33.21 -34.16 -3.50
CA LYS A 562 33.84 -34.94 -2.41
C LYS A 562 33.87 -34.10 -1.14
N LYS A 563 33.29 -34.64 -0.05
CA LYS A 563 33.31 -34.02 1.28
C LYS A 563 34.76 -33.76 1.68
N GLN A 564 35.18 -32.50 1.64
CA GLN A 564 36.46 -32.12 2.21
C GLN A 564 36.44 -32.39 3.73
N PRO A 565 37.58 -32.75 4.34
CA PRO A 565 37.67 -32.90 5.79
C PRO A 565 37.36 -31.54 6.45
N LYS A 566 36.20 -31.46 7.10
CA LYS A 566 35.75 -30.23 7.76
C LYS A 566 36.32 -30.19 9.18
N ALA A 567 36.80 -29.02 9.60
CA ALA A 567 36.92 -28.72 11.02
C ALA A 567 35.56 -28.97 11.70
N PRO A 568 35.54 -29.38 12.98
CA PRO A 568 34.29 -29.50 13.72
C PRO A 568 33.54 -28.17 13.67
N ASP A 569 32.22 -28.22 13.49
CA ASP A 569 31.38 -27.01 13.50
C ASP A 569 31.50 -26.29 14.86
N ILE A 570 31.19 -24.98 14.89
CA ILE A 570 31.35 -24.17 16.10
C ILE A 570 30.54 -24.71 17.29
N PHE A 571 29.43 -25.41 17.02
CA PHE A 571 28.57 -25.96 18.05
C PHE A 571 29.19 -27.21 18.70
N ARG A 572 29.89 -28.04 17.93
CA ARG A 572 30.72 -29.14 18.42
C ARG A 572 31.92 -28.59 19.20
N GLN A 573 32.55 -27.53 18.73
CA GLN A 573 33.65 -26.87 19.45
C GLN A 573 33.17 -26.31 20.80
N LEU A 574 31.98 -25.68 20.83
CA LEU A 574 31.34 -25.21 22.05
C LEU A 574 31.09 -26.33 23.06
N ARG A 575 30.67 -27.50 22.60
CA ARG A 575 30.44 -28.69 23.47
C ARG A 575 31.73 -29.32 23.99
N ALA A 576 32.83 -29.16 23.27
CA ALA A 576 34.13 -29.76 23.59
C ALA A 576 35.04 -28.86 24.44
N THR A 577 34.63 -27.62 24.71
CA THR A 577 35.45 -26.62 25.41
C THR A 577 34.99 -26.46 26.86
N ASP A 578 35.90 -26.63 27.81
CA ASP A 578 35.64 -26.47 29.25
C ASP A 578 35.83 -25.03 29.75
N ASN A 579 36.44 -24.15 28.92
CA ASN A 579 36.64 -22.74 29.24
C ASN A 579 35.34 -21.93 29.06
N GLU A 580 34.82 -21.39 30.16
CA GLU A 580 33.56 -20.62 30.20
C GLU A 580 33.57 -19.36 29.34
N GLN A 581 34.69 -18.63 29.30
CA GLN A 581 34.83 -17.42 28.48
C GLN A 581 34.76 -17.76 26.98
N LEU A 582 35.47 -18.81 26.54
CA LEU A 582 35.42 -19.29 25.16
C LEU A 582 34.02 -19.81 24.79
N ARG A 583 33.35 -20.50 25.73
CA ARG A 583 31.99 -21.00 25.54
C ARG A 583 31.00 -19.87 25.30
N GLY A 584 31.10 -18.77 26.06
CA GLY A 584 30.32 -17.55 25.85
C GLY A 584 30.56 -16.92 24.47
N MET A 585 31.82 -16.82 24.04
CA MET A 585 32.18 -16.29 22.71
C MET A 585 31.65 -17.17 21.57
N TYR A 586 31.78 -18.49 21.66
CA TYR A 586 31.24 -19.42 20.65
C TYR A 586 29.72 -19.40 20.59
N TYR A 587 29.04 -19.21 21.73
CA TYR A 587 27.59 -19.04 21.76
C TYR A 587 27.16 -17.73 21.08
N ALA A 588 27.86 -16.63 21.36
CA ALA A 588 27.63 -15.36 20.68
C ALA A 588 27.81 -15.49 19.16
N TYR A 589 28.90 -16.11 18.70
CA TYR A 589 29.14 -16.35 17.27
C TYR A 589 28.10 -17.29 16.62
N TYR A 590 27.66 -18.30 17.36
CA TYR A 590 26.58 -19.18 16.91
C TYR A 590 25.30 -18.37 16.71
N LYS A 591 24.92 -17.52 17.67
CA LYS A 591 23.75 -16.63 17.57
C LYS A 591 23.89 -15.62 16.41
N GLU A 592 25.04 -14.99 16.25
CA GLU A 592 25.37 -14.08 15.15
C GLU A 592 25.30 -14.76 13.76
N SER A 593 25.70 -16.03 13.66
CA SER A 593 25.68 -16.81 12.41
C SER A 593 24.35 -17.53 12.15
N GLN A 594 23.38 -17.39 13.05
CA GLN A 594 22.04 -18.01 12.98
C GLN A 594 20.89 -17.03 12.73
N VAL A 595 21.17 -15.74 12.54
CA VAL A 595 20.13 -14.68 12.42
C VAL A 595 19.10 -14.96 11.30
N ASP A 596 19.38 -15.86 10.36
CA ASP A 596 18.42 -16.37 9.37
C ASP A 596 17.16 -17.07 9.93
N PHE A 597 17.12 -17.49 11.20
CA PHE A 597 16.03 -18.32 11.76
C PHE A 597 14.74 -17.59 12.15
N LYS A 598 14.66 -16.25 12.05
CA LYS A 598 13.40 -15.53 12.32
C LYS A 598 12.40 -15.56 11.15
N LEU A 599 12.81 -16.05 9.98
CA LEU A 599 11.92 -16.26 8.83
C LEU A 599 12.04 -17.72 8.38
N PRO A 600 10.93 -18.45 8.16
CA PRO A 600 10.96 -19.83 7.68
C PRO A 600 11.43 -19.89 6.22
N HIS A 601 12.73 -19.75 5.99
CA HIS A 601 13.32 -19.81 4.66
C HIS A 601 13.54 -21.26 4.23
N ILE A 602 13.13 -21.56 3.00
CA ILE A 602 13.17 -22.90 2.39
C ILE A 602 14.59 -23.35 2.08
N CYS A 603 15.55 -22.42 1.93
CA CYS A 603 16.92 -22.74 1.54
C CYS A 603 17.92 -21.80 2.22
N THR A 604 18.89 -22.36 2.95
CA THR A 604 20.03 -21.60 3.50
C THR A 604 21.02 -21.24 2.39
N ILE A 605 21.80 -20.17 2.56
CA ILE A 605 22.89 -19.80 1.63
C ILE A 605 23.86 -20.97 1.38
N ASP A 606 24.11 -21.82 2.39
CA ASP A 606 24.97 -23.00 2.25
C ASP A 606 24.40 -24.03 1.26
N GLU A 607 23.08 -24.19 1.26
CA GLU A 607 22.39 -25.09 0.34
C GLU A 607 22.33 -24.47 -1.05
N LEU A 608 22.05 -23.16 -1.19
CA LEU A 608 22.13 -22.47 -2.49
C LEU A 608 23.53 -22.58 -3.10
N LEU A 609 24.57 -22.34 -2.30
CA LEU A 609 25.96 -22.48 -2.73
C LEU A 609 26.25 -23.90 -3.20
N LYS A 610 25.84 -24.92 -2.42
CA LYS A 610 26.02 -26.32 -2.79
C LYS A 610 25.32 -26.67 -4.11
N GLN A 611 24.09 -26.20 -4.30
CA GLN A 611 23.31 -26.45 -5.50
C GLN A 611 23.94 -25.76 -6.72
N CYS A 612 24.37 -24.50 -6.61
CA CYS A 612 25.03 -23.77 -7.69
C CYS A 612 26.44 -24.30 -8.02
N LEU A 613 27.22 -24.70 -7.02
CA LEU A 613 28.55 -25.29 -7.23
C LEU A 613 28.50 -26.72 -7.79
N SER A 614 27.39 -27.43 -7.63
CA SER A 614 27.19 -28.76 -8.22
C SER A 614 26.89 -28.73 -9.72
N CYS A 615 26.70 -27.54 -10.29
CA CYS A 615 26.35 -27.40 -11.70
C CYS A 615 27.58 -27.51 -12.62
N VAL A 616 27.35 -28.05 -13.82
CA VAL A 616 28.32 -28.07 -14.92
C VAL A 616 28.81 -26.67 -15.32
N SER A 617 30.03 -26.60 -15.85
CA SER A 617 30.69 -25.35 -16.27
C SER A 617 29.90 -24.55 -17.33
N TYR A 618 29.12 -25.21 -18.18
CA TYR A 618 28.26 -24.58 -19.19
C TYR A 618 26.84 -24.23 -18.70
N ALA A 619 26.52 -24.43 -17.41
CA ALA A 619 25.19 -24.11 -16.89
C ALA A 619 24.92 -22.60 -16.95
N PRO A 620 23.87 -22.13 -17.65
CA PRO A 620 23.61 -20.69 -17.82
C PRO A 620 22.93 -20.12 -16.56
N LEU A 621 23.67 -20.06 -15.44
CA LEU A 621 23.14 -19.70 -14.12
C LEU A 621 22.43 -18.34 -14.13
N HIS A 622 23.05 -17.32 -14.73
CA HIS A 622 22.46 -15.98 -14.84
C HIS A 622 21.13 -16.00 -15.63
N GLU A 623 21.07 -16.66 -16.79
CA GLU A 623 19.82 -16.77 -17.57
C GLU A 623 18.74 -17.54 -16.81
N LEU A 624 19.10 -18.62 -16.11
CA LEU A 624 18.15 -19.42 -15.34
C LEU A 624 17.56 -18.61 -14.18
N ILE A 625 18.37 -17.78 -13.51
CA ILE A 625 17.89 -16.86 -12.46
C ILE A 625 16.91 -15.86 -13.07
N CYS A 626 17.29 -15.17 -14.15
CA CYS A 626 16.44 -14.16 -14.79
C CYS A 626 15.13 -14.76 -15.33
N ARG A 627 15.19 -15.89 -16.04
CA ARG A 627 13.98 -16.59 -16.54
C ARG A 627 13.10 -17.11 -15.41
N SER A 628 13.68 -17.57 -14.31
CA SER A 628 12.90 -18.01 -13.15
C SER A 628 12.20 -16.85 -12.46
N LEU A 629 12.85 -15.68 -12.36
CA LEU A 629 12.25 -14.46 -11.82
C LEU A 629 11.08 -14.00 -12.70
N ASP A 630 11.29 -13.90 -14.02
CA ASP A 630 10.27 -13.46 -14.97
C ASP A 630 9.03 -14.38 -14.95
N ARG A 631 9.26 -15.71 -14.97
CA ARG A 631 8.19 -16.73 -14.89
C ARG A 631 7.37 -16.67 -13.59
N VAL A 632 7.95 -16.21 -12.49
CA VAL A 632 7.25 -16.11 -11.20
C VAL A 632 6.44 -14.82 -11.11
N LEU A 633 6.86 -13.76 -11.79
CA LEU A 633 6.17 -12.47 -11.81
C LEU A 633 5.02 -12.41 -12.83
N GLU A 634 5.22 -13.01 -14.01
CA GLU A 634 4.24 -12.99 -15.11
C GLU A 634 2.81 -13.45 -14.70
N PRO A 635 2.62 -14.54 -13.92
CA PRO A 635 1.29 -14.94 -13.45
C PRO A 635 0.58 -13.86 -12.61
N ARG A 636 1.33 -13.08 -11.81
CA ARG A 636 0.74 -12.02 -10.97
C ARG A 636 0.28 -10.83 -11.82
N VAL A 637 1.03 -10.48 -12.86
CA VAL A 637 0.65 -9.44 -13.83
C VAL A 637 -0.62 -9.82 -14.58
N LEU A 638 -0.69 -11.05 -15.09
CA LEU A 638 -1.89 -11.54 -15.77
C LEU A 638 -3.10 -11.55 -14.83
N LEU A 639 -2.89 -11.92 -13.57
CA LEU A 639 -3.94 -11.96 -12.56
C LEU A 639 -4.52 -10.57 -12.24
N VAL A 640 -3.67 -9.57 -11.98
CA VAL A 640 -4.17 -8.22 -11.67
C VAL A 640 -4.87 -7.58 -12.86
N ASN A 641 -4.33 -7.78 -14.07
CA ASN A 641 -4.91 -7.21 -15.28
C ASN A 641 -6.26 -7.85 -15.62
N SER A 642 -6.36 -9.18 -15.53
CA SER A 642 -7.64 -9.88 -15.73
C SER A 642 -8.66 -9.52 -14.65
N PHE A 643 -8.23 -9.37 -13.40
CA PHE A 643 -9.09 -8.96 -12.31
C PHE A 643 -9.65 -7.54 -12.50
N VAL A 644 -8.79 -6.57 -12.86
CA VAL A 644 -9.23 -5.17 -13.09
C VAL A 644 -10.18 -5.09 -14.28
N VAL A 645 -9.91 -5.82 -15.36
CA VAL A 645 -10.81 -5.86 -16.53
C VAL A 645 -12.16 -6.48 -16.16
N HIS A 646 -12.17 -7.59 -15.41
CA HIS A 646 -13.41 -8.19 -14.91
C HIS A 646 -14.17 -7.25 -13.96
N LEU A 647 -13.46 -6.56 -13.06
CA LEU A 647 -14.04 -5.55 -12.16
C LEU A 647 -14.73 -4.43 -12.95
N LEU A 648 -14.04 -3.87 -13.94
CA LEU A 648 -14.56 -2.74 -14.74
C LEU A 648 -15.69 -3.19 -15.68
N ARG A 649 -15.51 -4.30 -16.38
CA ARG A 649 -16.47 -4.78 -17.39
C ARG A 649 -17.69 -5.43 -16.76
N ASP A 650 -17.50 -6.35 -15.81
CA ASP A 650 -18.58 -7.23 -15.35
C ASP A 650 -19.23 -6.71 -14.06
N GLN A 651 -18.44 -6.21 -13.11
CA GLN A 651 -18.99 -5.71 -11.84
C GLN A 651 -19.48 -4.27 -11.94
N LEU A 652 -18.69 -3.38 -12.55
CA LEU A 652 -19.04 -1.96 -12.72
C LEU A 652 -19.80 -1.68 -14.03
N GLN A 653 -19.87 -2.67 -14.92
CA GLN A 653 -20.63 -2.60 -16.17
C GLN A 653 -20.23 -1.40 -17.02
N LEU A 654 -18.92 -1.18 -17.19
CA LEU A 654 -18.34 -0.06 -17.93
C LEU A 654 -19.00 0.19 -19.29
N GLN A 655 -19.28 -0.85 -20.06
CA GLN A 655 -19.92 -0.70 -21.38
C GLN A 655 -21.31 -0.07 -21.27
N GLN A 656 -22.09 -0.43 -20.25
CA GLN A 656 -23.40 0.16 -20.02
C GLN A 656 -23.26 1.61 -19.53
N VAL A 657 -22.30 1.88 -18.64
CA VAL A 657 -21.99 3.25 -18.20
C VAL A 657 -21.65 4.15 -19.38
N LEU A 658 -20.76 3.70 -20.28
CA LEU A 658 -20.37 4.48 -21.46
C LEU A 658 -21.52 4.62 -22.48
N LYS A 659 -22.41 3.63 -22.59
CA LYS A 659 -23.63 3.75 -23.40
C LYS A 659 -24.56 4.84 -22.86
N GLU A 660 -24.81 4.86 -21.56
CA GLU A 660 -25.64 5.90 -20.92
C GLU A 660 -24.98 7.28 -21.02
N LEU A 661 -23.67 7.37 -20.79
CA LEU A 661 -22.92 8.62 -20.93
C LEU A 661 -23.07 9.17 -22.36
N ARG A 662 -22.87 8.34 -23.38
CA ARG A 662 -23.06 8.73 -24.78
C ARG A 662 -24.52 9.07 -25.10
N ARG A 663 -25.48 8.31 -24.58
CA ARG A 663 -26.91 8.54 -24.77
C ARG A 663 -27.33 9.93 -24.27
N VAL A 664 -26.92 10.29 -23.06
CA VAL A 664 -27.26 11.58 -22.43
C VAL A 664 -26.45 12.73 -23.05
N TYR A 665 -25.12 12.63 -23.09
CA TYR A 665 -24.28 13.74 -23.58
C TYR A 665 -24.41 13.98 -25.09
N LEU A 666 -24.74 12.96 -25.90
CA LEU A 666 -24.94 13.13 -27.34
C LEU A 666 -26.41 13.29 -27.74
N LEU A 667 -27.33 13.33 -26.77
CA LEU A 667 -28.77 13.51 -26.99
C LEU A 667 -29.36 12.51 -28.01
N LEU A 668 -28.95 11.24 -27.94
CA LEU A 668 -29.33 10.23 -28.94
C LEU A 668 -30.85 9.98 -29.01
N ASP A 669 -31.56 10.18 -27.89
CA ASP A 669 -33.01 9.98 -27.76
C ASP A 669 -33.76 11.29 -27.51
N PHE A 670 -33.33 12.38 -28.14
CA PHE A 670 -33.90 13.72 -27.94
C PHE A 670 -35.43 13.76 -28.00
N ASP A 671 -36.03 13.02 -28.91
CA ASP A 671 -37.47 13.02 -29.16
C ASP A 671 -38.29 12.55 -27.93
N GLU A 672 -37.71 11.73 -27.04
CA GLU A 672 -38.41 11.19 -25.87
C GLU A 672 -38.64 12.21 -24.76
N PHE A 673 -37.70 13.13 -24.55
CA PHE A 673 -37.73 14.14 -23.48
C PHE A 673 -37.96 15.56 -24.00
N ALA A 674 -38.21 15.67 -25.29
CA ALA A 674 -38.33 16.91 -26.00
C ALA A 674 -39.34 17.84 -25.31
N GLU A 675 -40.56 17.39 -25.02
CA GLU A 675 -41.61 18.22 -24.39
C GLU A 675 -41.22 18.76 -23.01
N GLN A 676 -40.52 17.96 -22.20
CA GLN A 676 -40.07 18.37 -20.87
C GLN A 676 -38.95 19.41 -20.96
N LEU A 677 -38.05 19.25 -21.94
CA LEU A 677 -36.98 20.20 -22.20
C LEU A 677 -37.52 21.56 -22.65
N GLU A 678 -38.64 21.60 -23.36
CA GLU A 678 -39.30 22.85 -23.77
C GLU A 678 -39.85 23.64 -22.59
N LEU A 679 -40.44 22.96 -21.61
CA LEU A 679 -40.89 23.61 -20.38
C LEU A 679 -39.71 24.28 -19.67
N ALA A 680 -38.56 23.59 -19.61
CA ALA A 680 -37.36 24.14 -19.00
C ALA A 680 -36.78 25.31 -19.81
N LEU A 681 -36.78 25.22 -21.14
CA LEU A 681 -36.33 26.30 -22.02
C LEU A 681 -37.22 27.54 -21.93
N HIS A 682 -38.54 27.36 -21.81
CA HIS A 682 -39.45 28.48 -21.61
C HIS A 682 -39.20 29.20 -20.28
N GLN A 683 -38.88 28.44 -19.22
CA GLN A 683 -38.50 29.01 -17.94
C GLN A 683 -37.14 29.74 -18.00
N LEU A 684 -36.19 29.23 -18.78
CA LEU A 684 -34.93 29.91 -19.07
C LEU A 684 -35.15 31.24 -19.79
N GLU A 685 -35.99 31.27 -20.83
CA GLU A 685 -36.32 32.49 -21.59
C GLU A 685 -37.01 33.55 -20.71
N GLN A 686 -37.70 33.14 -19.65
CA GLN A 686 -38.30 34.02 -18.65
C GLN A 686 -37.34 34.45 -17.53
N GLY A 687 -36.11 33.93 -17.49
CA GLY A 687 -35.09 34.23 -16.48
C GLY A 687 -35.19 33.41 -15.18
N PHE A 688 -36.03 32.38 -15.14
CA PHE A 688 -36.20 31.51 -13.95
C PHE A 688 -35.19 30.36 -13.93
N THR A 689 -33.91 30.68 -13.74
CA THR A 689 -32.80 29.70 -13.81
C THR A 689 -32.92 28.56 -12.81
N ALA A 690 -33.36 28.82 -11.58
CA ALA A 690 -33.50 27.79 -10.54
C ALA A 690 -34.60 26.75 -10.87
N LEU A 691 -35.74 27.21 -11.40
CA LEU A 691 -36.84 26.32 -11.81
C LEU A 691 -36.45 25.51 -13.04
N ALA A 692 -35.81 26.15 -14.03
CA ALA A 692 -35.33 25.46 -15.21
C ALA A 692 -34.29 24.39 -14.85
N ARG A 693 -33.35 24.68 -13.94
CA ARG A 693 -32.39 23.70 -13.43
C ARG A 693 -33.11 22.52 -12.77
N GLN A 694 -34.13 22.76 -11.95
CA GLN A 694 -34.91 21.71 -11.30
C GLN A 694 -35.65 20.84 -12.33
N GLN A 695 -36.24 21.44 -13.36
CA GLN A 695 -36.92 20.68 -14.42
C GLN A 695 -35.95 19.85 -15.27
N LEU A 696 -34.79 20.41 -15.63
CA LEU A 696 -33.74 19.67 -16.33
C LEU A 696 -33.20 18.52 -15.48
N GLN A 697 -33.05 18.74 -14.18
CA GLN A 697 -32.64 17.69 -13.23
C GLN A 697 -33.69 16.57 -13.18
N GLN A 698 -34.98 16.91 -13.07
CA GLN A 698 -36.08 15.93 -13.06
C GLN A 698 -36.15 15.12 -14.34
N MET A 699 -35.91 15.75 -15.50
CA MET A 699 -35.81 15.05 -16.78
C MET A 699 -34.66 14.06 -16.75
N LEU A 700 -33.45 14.49 -16.35
CA LEU A 700 -32.30 13.59 -16.26
C LEU A 700 -32.53 12.45 -15.26
N ASP A 701 -33.17 12.72 -14.12
CA ASP A 701 -33.47 11.70 -13.11
C ASP A 701 -34.48 10.65 -13.62
N GLN A 702 -35.45 11.04 -14.45
CA GLN A 702 -36.41 10.12 -15.07
C GLN A 702 -35.78 9.25 -16.16
N HIS A 703 -34.82 9.80 -16.90
CA HIS A 703 -34.16 9.12 -18.02
C HIS A 703 -32.89 8.37 -17.60
N ASN A 704 -32.33 8.68 -16.43
CA ASN A 704 -31.23 7.94 -15.87
C ASN A 704 -31.72 6.59 -15.34
N THR A 705 -31.48 5.54 -16.12
CA THR A 705 -31.81 4.16 -15.75
C THR A 705 -30.99 3.68 -14.54
N ARG A 706 -29.93 4.41 -14.15
CA ARG A 706 -29.03 4.05 -13.06
C ARG A 706 -28.99 5.08 -11.95
N VAL A 707 -29.68 4.74 -10.87
CA VAL A 707 -29.64 5.51 -9.60
C VAL A 707 -28.22 5.66 -9.03
N ALA A 708 -27.32 4.69 -9.31
CA ALA A 708 -25.96 4.68 -8.77
C ALA A 708 -25.03 5.75 -9.35
N TYR A 709 -25.34 6.30 -10.53
CA TYR A 709 -24.48 7.27 -11.21
C TYR A 709 -25.30 8.47 -11.69
N PRO A 710 -25.66 9.39 -10.78
CA PRO A 710 -26.51 10.52 -11.10
C PRO A 710 -25.79 11.54 -11.99
N PHE A 711 -26.52 12.11 -12.92
CA PHE A 711 -26.15 13.36 -13.57
C PHE A 711 -26.66 14.51 -12.71
N SER A 712 -25.89 15.59 -12.59
CA SER A 712 -26.38 16.82 -12.00
C SER A 712 -26.21 18.00 -12.95
N VAL A 713 -27.24 18.83 -13.05
CA VAL A 713 -27.23 20.00 -13.93
C VAL A 713 -26.58 21.16 -13.19
N ALA A 714 -25.58 21.77 -13.81
CA ALA A 714 -25.01 23.05 -13.41
C ALA A 714 -25.41 24.13 -14.43
N LEU A 715 -26.14 25.14 -13.95
CA LEU A 715 -26.68 26.21 -14.77
C LEU A 715 -26.45 27.55 -14.04
N PRO A 716 -25.32 28.24 -14.33
CA PRO A 716 -24.95 29.48 -13.64
C PRO A 716 -25.69 30.72 -14.15
N SER A 717 -26.10 30.75 -15.42
CA SER A 717 -26.88 31.84 -16.04
C SER A 717 -28.08 31.32 -16.83
N ALA A 718 -28.87 32.21 -17.43
CA ALA A 718 -29.94 31.84 -18.36
C ALA A 718 -29.43 31.43 -19.75
N ASP A 719 -28.12 31.50 -19.99
CA ASP A 719 -27.51 31.17 -21.28
C ASP A 719 -27.25 29.67 -21.38
N LEU A 720 -27.78 29.05 -22.45
CA LEU A 720 -27.59 27.63 -22.74
C LEU A 720 -26.12 27.25 -22.94
N ASP A 721 -25.28 28.21 -23.32
CA ASP A 721 -23.86 28.02 -23.56
C ASP A 721 -23.08 27.75 -22.26
N GLN A 722 -23.65 28.12 -21.11
CA GLN A 722 -23.06 27.91 -19.79
C GLN A 722 -23.62 26.66 -19.08
N LEU A 723 -24.56 25.93 -19.72
CA LEU A 723 -25.11 24.70 -19.17
C LEU A 723 -24.04 23.60 -19.20
N SER A 724 -23.77 23.00 -18.04
CA SER A 724 -22.91 21.83 -17.92
C SER A 724 -23.60 20.72 -17.13
N LEU A 725 -23.33 19.48 -17.56
CA LEU A 725 -23.71 18.27 -16.85
C LEU A 725 -22.49 17.76 -16.09
N LEU A 726 -22.67 17.60 -14.78
CA LEU A 726 -21.70 16.97 -13.89
C LEU A 726 -22.09 15.50 -13.73
N TYR A 727 -21.17 14.59 -14.03
CA TYR A 727 -21.39 13.16 -13.91
C TYR A 727 -20.62 12.62 -12.72
N SER A 728 -21.31 11.97 -11.78
CA SER A 728 -20.70 11.35 -10.60
C SER A 728 -20.52 9.85 -10.82
N CYS A 729 -19.27 9.38 -10.91
CA CYS A 729 -18.93 7.96 -11.04
C CYS A 729 -18.17 7.41 -9.82
N ASP A 730 -18.13 6.08 -9.72
CA ASP A 730 -17.25 5.37 -8.80
C ASP A 730 -15.80 5.75 -9.11
N ALA A 731 -14.99 6.07 -8.10
CA ALA A 731 -13.58 6.46 -8.25
C ALA A 731 -12.74 5.43 -9.04
N THR A 732 -13.15 4.17 -9.08
CA THR A 732 -12.55 3.15 -9.95
C THR A 732 -12.68 3.44 -11.44
N LEU A 733 -13.76 4.10 -11.88
CA LEU A 733 -14.03 4.40 -13.29
C LEU A 733 -13.27 5.64 -13.77
N ASP A 734 -12.78 6.48 -12.86
CA ASP A 734 -11.97 7.67 -13.14
C ASP A 734 -10.63 7.35 -13.83
N CYS A 735 -10.24 6.08 -13.84
CA CYS A 735 -9.11 5.59 -14.59
C CYS A 735 -9.38 5.45 -16.10
N ILE A 736 -10.64 5.46 -16.53
CA ILE A 736 -11.05 5.41 -17.95
C ILE A 736 -11.77 6.70 -18.34
N ILE A 737 -12.67 7.20 -17.50
CA ILE A 737 -13.46 8.41 -17.71
C ILE A 737 -12.76 9.56 -17.00
N TYR A 738 -11.98 10.34 -17.72
CA TYR A 738 -11.26 11.49 -17.17
C TYR A 738 -12.14 12.74 -17.14
N ALA A 739 -11.90 13.62 -16.16
CA ALA A 739 -12.59 14.91 -16.08
C ALA A 739 -12.44 15.73 -17.37
N SER A 740 -11.24 15.74 -17.96
CA SER A 740 -10.98 16.41 -19.25
C SER A 740 -11.78 15.83 -20.42
N GLN A 741 -12.15 14.55 -20.39
CA GLN A 741 -13.04 13.96 -21.39
C GLN A 741 -14.49 14.40 -21.14
N LEU A 742 -14.94 14.47 -19.89
CA LEU A 742 -16.27 14.97 -19.54
C LEU A 742 -16.46 16.44 -19.96
N ASP A 743 -15.41 17.25 -19.92
CA ASP A 743 -15.44 18.61 -20.47
C ASP A 743 -15.70 18.60 -21.99
N LEU A 744 -15.06 17.70 -22.73
CA LEU A 744 -15.30 17.52 -24.17
C LEU A 744 -16.73 17.03 -24.46
N TYR A 745 -17.25 16.10 -23.64
CA TYR A 745 -18.64 15.68 -23.71
C TYR A 745 -19.61 16.84 -23.44
N ASN A 746 -19.30 17.71 -22.48
CA ASN A 746 -20.10 18.90 -22.18
C ASN A 746 -20.12 19.91 -23.33
N ILE A 747 -19.01 20.08 -24.04
CA ILE A 747 -18.96 20.91 -25.26
C ILE A 747 -19.86 20.29 -26.34
N ALA A 748 -19.71 18.98 -26.59
CA ALA A 748 -20.52 18.26 -27.57
C ALA A 748 -22.02 18.32 -27.24
N TYR A 749 -22.39 18.15 -25.96
CA TYR A 749 -23.76 18.24 -25.47
C TYR A 749 -24.39 19.60 -25.75
N ARG A 750 -23.70 20.70 -25.42
CA ARG A 750 -24.20 22.05 -25.67
C ARG A 750 -24.45 22.29 -27.15
N ARG A 751 -23.51 21.87 -28.01
CA ARG A 751 -23.63 22.00 -29.47
C ARG A 751 -24.84 21.21 -30.01
N GLN A 752 -24.98 19.96 -29.60
CA GLN A 752 -26.13 19.12 -30.01
C GLN A 752 -27.45 19.70 -29.48
N LEU A 753 -27.48 20.19 -28.24
CA LEU A 753 -28.67 20.79 -27.66
C LEU A 753 -29.13 22.02 -28.45
N GLN A 754 -28.21 22.92 -28.80
CA GLN A 754 -28.52 24.10 -29.63
C GLN A 754 -29.12 23.71 -30.98
N LEU A 755 -28.53 22.71 -31.66
CA LEU A 755 -29.03 22.18 -32.93
C LEU A 755 -30.45 21.63 -32.81
N HIS A 756 -30.68 20.73 -31.85
CA HIS A 756 -32.00 20.14 -31.61
C HIS A 756 -33.06 21.18 -31.26
N VAL A 757 -32.71 22.16 -30.41
CA VAL A 757 -33.62 23.26 -30.04
C VAL A 757 -33.95 24.14 -31.25
N ALA A 758 -32.97 24.46 -32.09
CA ALA A 758 -33.20 25.27 -33.30
C ALA A 758 -34.10 24.54 -34.31
N ILE A 759 -33.84 23.26 -34.58
CA ILE A 759 -34.66 22.42 -35.46
C ILE A 759 -36.10 22.37 -34.95
N ARG A 760 -36.29 22.15 -33.64
CA ARG A 760 -37.62 22.03 -33.07
C ARG A 760 -38.39 23.34 -33.03
N LYS A 761 -37.72 24.45 -32.72
CA LYS A 761 -38.29 25.80 -32.85
C LYS A 761 -38.81 26.04 -34.27
N LEU A 762 -38.07 25.63 -35.30
CA LEU A 762 -38.53 25.73 -36.69
C LEU A 762 -39.74 24.82 -36.98
N GLN A 763 -39.75 23.58 -36.48
CA GLN A 763 -40.86 22.64 -36.68
C GLN A 763 -42.18 23.13 -36.07
N GLN A 764 -42.12 23.73 -34.88
CA GLN A 764 -43.30 24.22 -34.15
C GLN A 764 -43.90 25.52 -34.71
N LEU A 765 -43.22 26.16 -35.67
CA LEU A 765 -43.79 27.35 -36.32
C LEU A 765 -45.10 26.99 -37.05
N PRO A 766 -46.19 27.72 -36.78
CA PRO A 766 -47.50 27.43 -37.35
C PRO A 766 -47.50 27.62 -38.87
N THR A 767 -48.33 26.86 -39.57
CA THR A 767 -48.47 26.95 -41.03
C THR A 767 -49.07 28.30 -41.43
N LEU A 768 -48.27 29.15 -42.09
CA LEU A 768 -48.74 30.38 -42.71
C LEU A 768 -49.23 30.07 -44.13
N ASN A 769 -50.45 30.47 -44.45
CA ASN A 769 -51.09 30.21 -45.76
C ASN A 769 -50.59 31.11 -46.90
N PHE A 770 -49.60 31.97 -46.66
CA PHE A 770 -49.43 33.18 -47.46
C PHE A 770 -48.22 33.20 -48.40
N THR A 771 -47.17 32.37 -48.25
CA THR A 771 -45.96 32.49 -49.10
C THR A 771 -45.17 31.18 -49.26
N GLY A 772 -44.89 30.77 -50.50
CA GLY A 772 -44.15 29.52 -50.81
C GLY A 772 -42.63 29.62 -50.58
N THR A 773 -42.03 30.81 -50.70
CA THR A 773 -40.59 31.04 -50.50
C THR A 773 -40.19 30.89 -49.02
N LEU A 774 -41.00 31.44 -48.10
CA LEU A 774 -40.77 31.29 -46.65
C LEU A 774 -40.80 29.84 -46.18
N GLN A 775 -41.72 29.04 -46.74
CA GLN A 775 -41.82 27.62 -46.45
C GLN A 775 -40.63 26.83 -47.02
N SER A 776 -40.17 27.20 -48.22
CA SER A 776 -38.97 26.64 -48.84
C SER A 776 -37.70 26.94 -48.01
N CYS A 777 -37.53 28.18 -47.56
CA CYS A 777 -36.42 28.58 -46.70
C CYS A 777 -36.44 27.85 -45.35
N LYS A 778 -37.62 27.71 -44.71
CA LYS A 778 -37.78 26.88 -43.50
C LYS A 778 -37.32 25.44 -43.73
N ALA A 779 -37.75 24.82 -44.83
CA ALA A 779 -37.41 23.43 -45.14
C ALA A 779 -35.90 23.23 -45.43
N ASN A 780 -35.29 24.14 -46.19
CA ASN A 780 -33.86 24.09 -46.51
C ASN A 780 -33.00 24.32 -45.26
N LEU A 781 -33.38 25.28 -44.40
CA LEU A 781 -32.67 25.54 -43.15
C LEU A 781 -32.79 24.38 -42.16
N GLU A 782 -33.96 23.75 -42.06
CA GLU A 782 -34.15 22.54 -41.26
C GLU A 782 -33.27 21.39 -41.77
N LEU A 783 -33.19 21.20 -43.09
CA LEU A 783 -32.37 20.17 -43.71
C LEU A 783 -30.86 20.43 -43.47
N ALA A 784 -30.40 21.67 -43.61
CA ALA A 784 -29.02 22.07 -43.33
C ALA A 784 -28.65 21.82 -41.85
N LEU A 785 -29.50 22.23 -40.90
CA LEU A 785 -29.29 21.97 -39.47
C LEU A 785 -29.28 20.47 -39.14
N ARG A 786 -30.16 19.67 -39.76
CA ARG A 786 -30.19 18.21 -39.56
C ARG A 786 -28.92 17.52 -40.09
N GLN A 787 -28.34 18.01 -41.18
CA GLN A 787 -27.06 17.49 -41.68
C GLN A 787 -25.92 17.71 -40.68
N GLN A 788 -25.97 18.81 -39.91
CA GLN A 788 -24.97 19.15 -38.89
C GLN A 788 -25.06 18.29 -37.60
N LEU A 789 -26.16 17.57 -37.37
CA LEU A 789 -26.27 16.65 -36.22
C LEU A 789 -25.26 15.49 -36.31
N LYS A 790 -24.87 15.08 -37.54
CA LYS A 790 -23.91 13.99 -37.83
C LYS A 790 -24.15 12.69 -37.03
N LEU A 791 -25.40 12.44 -36.61
CA LEU A 791 -25.79 11.32 -35.74
C LEU A 791 -25.34 9.93 -36.22
N PRO A 792 -25.43 9.59 -37.54
CA PRO A 792 -24.98 8.27 -38.02
C PRO A 792 -23.48 8.03 -37.83
N GLN A 793 -22.65 9.08 -37.98
CA GLN A 793 -21.20 8.98 -37.80
C GLN A 793 -20.85 8.76 -36.33
N LEU A 794 -21.55 9.44 -35.42
CA LEU A 794 -21.40 9.25 -33.98
C LEU A 794 -21.84 7.85 -33.54
N GLN A 795 -22.95 7.35 -34.06
CA GLN A 795 -23.42 5.99 -33.79
C GLN A 795 -22.43 4.94 -34.30
N GLN A 796 -21.85 5.13 -35.49
CA GLN A 796 -20.81 4.23 -36.00
C GLN A 796 -19.58 4.22 -35.09
N ALA A 797 -19.05 5.40 -34.73
CA ALA A 797 -17.92 5.52 -33.80
C ALA A 797 -18.25 4.86 -32.44
N ALA A 798 -19.50 4.98 -31.97
CA ALA A 798 -19.95 4.36 -30.74
C ALA A 798 -19.94 2.82 -30.81
N VAL A 799 -20.38 2.23 -31.93
CA VAL A 799 -20.35 0.78 -32.16
C VAL A 799 -18.91 0.26 -32.25
N GLU A 800 -18.02 0.99 -32.93
CA GLU A 800 -16.60 0.66 -33.01
C GLU A 800 -15.94 0.65 -31.63
N CYS A 801 -16.25 1.66 -30.80
CA CYS A 801 -15.80 1.73 -29.41
C CYS A 801 -16.30 0.54 -28.59
N ASP A 802 -17.59 0.18 -28.70
CA ASP A 802 -18.15 -0.96 -27.97
C ASP A 802 -17.49 -2.29 -28.36
N ALA A 803 -17.22 -2.50 -29.65
CA ALA A 803 -16.52 -3.68 -30.13
C ALA A 803 -15.07 -3.75 -29.61
N GLN A 804 -14.36 -2.62 -29.57
CA GLN A 804 -12.99 -2.56 -29.01
C GLN A 804 -12.98 -2.79 -27.50
N LEU A 805 -13.97 -2.24 -26.79
CA LEU A 805 -14.13 -2.44 -25.35
C LEU A 805 -14.35 -3.90 -25.02
N GLU A 806 -15.06 -4.67 -25.85
CA GLU A 806 -15.31 -6.11 -25.67
C GLU A 806 -14.04 -6.98 -25.91
N LEU A 807 -13.18 -6.58 -26.84
CA LEU A 807 -11.95 -7.30 -27.18
C LEU A 807 -10.76 -6.99 -26.25
N SER A 808 -10.86 -5.92 -25.47
CA SER A 808 -9.77 -5.46 -24.60
C SER A 808 -9.49 -6.42 -23.44
N VAL A 809 -8.20 -6.72 -23.20
CA VAL A 809 -7.71 -7.64 -22.16
C VAL A 809 -6.93 -6.92 -21.06
N SER A 810 -6.70 -5.62 -21.22
CA SER A 810 -5.93 -4.81 -20.26
C SER A 810 -6.52 -3.42 -20.10
N LEU A 811 -6.25 -2.80 -18.94
CA LEU A 811 -6.67 -1.44 -18.65
C LEU A 811 -6.19 -0.41 -19.70
N PRO A 812 -4.93 -0.42 -20.17
CA PRO A 812 -4.49 0.52 -21.21
C PRO A 812 -5.27 0.39 -22.53
N GLN A 813 -5.71 -0.82 -22.88
CA GLN A 813 -6.54 -1.03 -24.08
C GLN A 813 -7.95 -0.46 -23.89
N LEU A 814 -8.56 -0.63 -22.71
CA LEU A 814 -9.85 -0.01 -22.38
C LEU A 814 -9.77 1.51 -22.42
N GLN A 815 -8.71 2.09 -21.83
CA GLN A 815 -8.43 3.52 -21.89
C GLN A 815 -8.26 4.01 -23.33
N LEU A 816 -7.51 3.27 -24.14
CA LEU A 816 -7.27 3.63 -25.54
C LEU A 816 -8.57 3.58 -26.36
N ALA A 817 -9.42 2.57 -26.18
CA ALA A 817 -10.69 2.45 -26.88
C ALA A 817 -11.60 3.65 -26.60
N HIS A 818 -11.75 4.03 -25.32
CA HIS A 818 -12.54 5.20 -24.95
C HIS A 818 -11.92 6.52 -25.44
N ASN A 819 -10.60 6.70 -25.29
CA ASN A 819 -9.90 7.87 -25.81
C ASN A 819 -10.07 8.03 -27.34
N THR A 820 -9.99 6.93 -28.09
CA THR A 820 -10.17 6.93 -29.54
C THR A 820 -11.57 7.40 -29.91
N PHE A 821 -12.60 6.93 -29.19
CA PHE A 821 -13.96 7.41 -29.38
C PHE A 821 -14.11 8.90 -29.09
N VAL A 822 -13.58 9.39 -27.96
CA VAL A 822 -13.65 10.82 -27.61
C VAL A 822 -12.96 11.68 -28.68
N GLN A 823 -11.80 11.25 -29.17
CA GLN A 823 -11.12 11.93 -30.28
C GLN A 823 -11.95 11.93 -31.57
N GLN A 824 -12.54 10.79 -31.95
CA GLN A 824 -13.44 10.71 -33.11
C GLN A 824 -14.67 11.61 -32.96
N MET A 825 -15.30 11.64 -31.78
CA MET A 825 -16.40 12.53 -31.46
C MET A 825 -16.00 14.00 -31.63
N CYS A 826 -14.83 14.39 -31.11
CA CYS A 826 -14.29 15.74 -31.32
C CYS A 826 -14.04 16.02 -32.81
N CYS A 827 -13.47 15.10 -33.57
CA CYS A 827 -13.28 15.29 -35.02
C CYS A 827 -14.61 15.48 -35.76
N ILE A 828 -15.65 14.73 -35.39
CA ILE A 828 -16.96 14.82 -36.03
C ILE A 828 -17.65 16.15 -35.68
N LEU A 829 -17.53 16.59 -34.42
CA LEU A 829 -18.34 17.67 -33.87
C LEU A 829 -17.62 18.98 -33.60
N LEU A 830 -16.28 19.07 -33.53
CA LEU A 830 -15.58 20.19 -32.90
C LEU A 830 -14.36 20.74 -33.67
N ILE A 831 -13.91 20.14 -34.79
CA ILE A 831 -12.53 20.39 -35.28
C ILE A 831 -12.36 21.39 -36.45
N ASP A 832 -13.41 21.92 -37.08
CA ASP A 832 -13.22 22.96 -38.11
C ASP A 832 -13.77 24.32 -37.65
N ASN A 833 -12.89 25.35 -37.59
CA ASN A 833 -13.29 26.73 -37.30
C ASN A 833 -14.34 27.23 -38.31
N ASP A 834 -14.20 26.82 -39.58
CA ASP A 834 -15.15 27.13 -40.64
C ASP A 834 -16.52 26.47 -40.39
N ASP A 835 -16.56 25.26 -39.83
CA ASP A 835 -17.80 24.57 -39.43
C ASP A 835 -18.44 25.20 -38.18
N GLU A 836 -17.66 25.81 -37.28
CA GLU A 836 -18.20 26.57 -36.13
C GLU A 836 -18.83 27.89 -36.57
N GLU A 837 -18.16 28.65 -37.43
CA GLU A 837 -18.72 29.89 -37.99
C GLU A 837 -20.00 29.60 -38.76
N LEU A 838 -19.98 28.59 -39.63
CA LEU A 838 -21.15 28.14 -40.38
C LEU A 838 -22.29 27.68 -39.47
N LEU A 839 -21.99 26.95 -38.39
CA LEU A 839 -23.02 26.55 -37.43
C LEU A 839 -23.63 27.75 -36.71
N GLN A 840 -22.82 28.70 -36.25
CA GLN A 840 -23.31 29.91 -35.60
C GLN A 840 -24.18 30.74 -36.55
N GLU A 841 -23.79 30.87 -37.82
CA GLU A 841 -24.59 31.51 -38.85
C GLU A 841 -25.94 30.81 -39.04
N LEU A 842 -25.96 29.47 -39.19
CA LEU A 842 -27.19 28.69 -39.33
C LEU A 842 -28.12 28.84 -38.11
N LEU A 843 -27.58 28.84 -36.89
CA LEU A 843 -28.34 29.04 -35.65
C LEU A 843 -28.89 30.47 -35.55
N MET A 844 -28.12 31.48 -35.96
CA MET A 844 -28.60 32.87 -36.03
C MET A 844 -29.71 33.01 -37.05
N LEU A 845 -29.54 32.44 -38.24
CA LEU A 845 -30.55 32.41 -39.31
C LEU A 845 -31.86 31.77 -38.83
N ALA A 846 -31.78 30.64 -38.10
CA ALA A 846 -32.94 29.98 -37.52
C ALA A 846 -33.68 30.86 -36.50
N ASN A 847 -32.95 31.55 -35.62
CA ASN A 847 -33.52 32.47 -34.66
C ASN A 847 -34.17 33.70 -35.32
N ILE A 848 -33.54 34.27 -36.35
CA ILE A 848 -34.07 35.39 -37.12
C ILE A 848 -35.38 34.97 -37.81
N LEU A 849 -35.37 33.83 -38.50
CA LEU A 849 -36.55 33.29 -39.17
C LEU A 849 -37.70 33.05 -38.19
N ALA A 850 -37.44 32.39 -37.05
CA ALA A 850 -38.45 32.13 -36.03
C ALA A 850 -39.07 33.42 -35.46
N LYS A 851 -38.25 34.44 -35.18
CA LYS A 851 -38.74 35.75 -34.70
C LYS A 851 -39.61 36.46 -35.74
N HIS A 852 -39.19 36.49 -37.00
CA HIS A 852 -39.97 37.10 -38.07
C HIS A 852 -41.27 36.34 -38.34
N TRP A 853 -41.24 35.01 -38.27
CA TRP A 853 -42.41 34.15 -38.43
C TRP A 853 -43.46 34.39 -37.34
N LEU A 854 -43.06 34.40 -36.07
CA LEU A 854 -43.95 34.70 -34.94
C LEU A 854 -44.50 36.14 -35.01
N ARG A 855 -43.69 37.09 -35.50
CA ARG A 855 -44.14 38.47 -35.71
C ARG A 855 -45.15 38.58 -36.84
N LEU A 856 -44.93 37.88 -37.96
CA LEU A 856 -45.92 37.76 -39.04
C LEU A 856 -47.21 37.14 -38.52
N GLN A 857 -47.13 36.07 -37.74
CA GLN A 857 -48.31 35.47 -37.12
C GLN A 857 -49.08 36.48 -36.26
N ARG A 858 -48.42 37.28 -35.42
CA ARG A 858 -49.10 38.30 -34.60
C ARG A 858 -49.73 39.42 -35.43
N VAL A 859 -49.07 39.83 -36.51
CA VAL A 859 -49.53 40.90 -37.40
C VAL A 859 -50.73 40.46 -38.26
N PHE A 860 -50.79 39.16 -38.60
CA PHE A 860 -51.84 38.57 -39.45
C PHE A 860 -52.84 37.68 -38.71
N ALA A 861 -52.71 37.48 -37.40
CA ALA A 861 -53.72 36.84 -36.57
C ALA A 861 -54.97 37.73 -36.54
N THR A 862 -56.10 37.21 -36.98
CA THR A 862 -57.36 37.95 -37.03
C THR A 862 -57.78 38.38 -35.62
N PRO A 863 -58.15 39.67 -35.39
CA PRO A 863 -58.76 40.09 -34.13
C PRO A 863 -60.19 39.55 -34.08
N THR A 864 -60.35 38.28 -33.73
CA THR A 864 -61.67 37.64 -33.74
C THR A 864 -62.48 37.91 -32.47
N GLU A 865 -61.95 38.63 -31.46
CA GLU A 865 -62.67 38.89 -30.20
C GLU A 865 -62.42 40.28 -29.60
N ALA A 866 -62.44 41.35 -30.40
CA ALA A 866 -62.62 42.71 -29.88
C ALA A 866 -64.06 43.18 -30.15
N SER A 867 -64.97 42.64 -29.33
CA SER A 867 -66.13 43.31 -28.76
C SER A 867 -66.27 44.80 -29.12
N SER A 868 -67.23 45.09 -30.00
CA SER A 868 -68.14 46.25 -29.97
C SER A 868 -67.61 47.54 -29.32
N CYS A 869 -66.95 48.38 -30.11
CA CYS A 869 -66.94 49.82 -29.83
C CYS A 869 -67.51 50.54 -31.05
N SER A 870 -68.76 51.01 -30.92
CA SER A 870 -69.42 51.83 -31.94
C SER A 870 -68.81 53.24 -31.92
N CYS A 871 -67.74 53.44 -32.67
CA CYS A 871 -67.22 54.75 -33.01
C CYS A 871 -66.99 54.82 -34.53
N ASN A 872 -67.29 56.00 -35.09
CA ASN A 872 -67.50 56.33 -36.50
C ASN A 872 -66.67 55.51 -37.52
N ALA A 873 -67.38 54.86 -38.45
CA ALA A 873 -66.81 53.94 -39.44
C ALA A 873 -65.96 54.60 -40.55
N ASP A 874 -66.09 55.91 -40.76
CA ASP A 874 -65.42 56.60 -41.88
C ASP A 874 -63.98 57.05 -41.55
N ASP A 875 -63.63 57.27 -40.28
CA ASP A 875 -62.26 57.68 -39.88
C ASP A 875 -61.30 56.48 -39.69
N PHE A 876 -61.83 55.27 -39.48
CA PHE A 876 -61.03 54.05 -39.33
C PHE A 876 -60.77 53.33 -40.64
N ALA A 877 -61.56 53.57 -41.70
CA ALA A 877 -61.38 52.93 -43.00
C ALA A 877 -60.04 53.32 -43.67
N ASP A 878 -59.63 54.58 -43.55
CA ASP A 878 -58.32 55.05 -44.04
C ASP A 878 -57.16 54.52 -43.18
N PHE A 879 -57.37 54.37 -41.87
CA PHE A 879 -56.38 53.79 -40.97
C PHE A 879 -56.21 52.28 -41.20
N ASP A 880 -57.30 51.54 -41.40
CA ASP A 880 -57.28 50.11 -41.73
C ASP A 880 -56.66 49.87 -43.11
N ALA A 881 -56.93 50.73 -44.10
CA ALA A 881 -56.30 50.66 -45.41
C ALA A 881 -54.77 50.93 -45.35
N GLN A 882 -54.34 51.95 -44.60
CA GLN A 882 -52.90 52.21 -44.37
C GLN A 882 -52.24 51.10 -43.56
N PHE A 883 -52.95 50.53 -42.59
CA PHE A 883 -52.46 49.42 -41.79
C PHE A 883 -52.31 48.15 -42.61
N ASP A 884 -53.24 47.86 -43.52
CA ASP A 884 -53.16 46.73 -44.45
C ASP A 884 -52.06 46.93 -45.52
N GLU A 885 -51.82 48.16 -45.98
CA GLU A 885 -50.69 48.49 -46.86
C GLU A 885 -49.34 48.23 -46.14
N LEU A 886 -49.22 48.68 -44.89
CA LEU A 886 -48.03 48.41 -44.05
C LEU A 886 -47.84 46.91 -43.74
N LYS A 887 -48.92 46.13 -43.61
CA LYS A 887 -48.84 44.66 -43.48
C LYS A 887 -48.26 44.02 -44.74
N ILE A 888 -48.72 44.44 -45.92
CA ILE A 888 -48.24 43.93 -47.21
C ILE A 888 -46.77 44.31 -47.41
N ASP A 889 -46.38 45.55 -47.11
CA ASP A 889 -44.99 46.00 -47.18
C ASP A 889 -44.08 45.20 -46.23
N TYR A 890 -44.54 44.94 -45.01
CA TYR A 890 -43.81 44.11 -44.07
C TYR A 890 -43.68 42.66 -44.57
N LEU A 891 -44.73 42.06 -45.13
CA LEU A 891 -44.68 40.73 -45.75
C LEU A 891 -43.67 40.69 -46.91
N LEU A 892 -43.67 41.68 -47.80
CA LEU A 892 -42.72 41.80 -48.90
C LEU A 892 -41.29 41.95 -48.41
N SER A 893 -41.06 42.66 -47.30
CA SER A 893 -39.74 42.80 -46.69
C SER A 893 -39.23 41.46 -46.12
N VAL A 894 -40.10 40.68 -45.47
CA VAL A 894 -39.76 39.37 -44.91
C VAL A 894 -39.53 38.34 -46.01
N ASN A 895 -40.29 38.38 -47.11
CA ASN A 895 -40.02 37.53 -48.28
C ASN A 895 -38.66 37.85 -48.92
N LYS A 896 -38.31 39.13 -49.12
CA LYS A 896 -36.97 39.51 -49.62
C LYS A 896 -35.85 39.01 -48.71
N LEU A 897 -36.06 39.07 -47.39
CA LEU A 897 -35.10 38.59 -46.42
C LEU A 897 -34.99 37.05 -46.46
N SER A 898 -36.11 36.35 -46.62
CA SER A 898 -36.13 34.90 -46.84
C SER A 898 -35.45 34.49 -48.14
N ASP A 899 -35.61 35.24 -49.22
CA ASP A 899 -34.93 34.97 -50.49
C ASP A 899 -33.41 35.17 -50.34
N ALA A 900 -32.99 36.20 -49.60
CA ALA A 900 -31.58 36.42 -49.29
C ALA A 900 -30.99 35.30 -48.40
N MET A 901 -31.74 34.82 -47.41
CA MET A 901 -31.36 33.67 -46.60
C MET A 901 -31.26 32.38 -47.44
N GLN A 902 -32.17 32.21 -48.40
CA GLN A 902 -32.17 31.07 -49.30
C GLN A 902 -30.93 31.06 -50.21
N CYS A 903 -30.51 32.23 -50.72
CA CYS A 903 -29.25 32.36 -51.45
C CYS A 903 -27.98 32.11 -50.62
N LEU A 904 -28.06 32.15 -49.28
CA LEU A 904 -26.94 31.79 -48.39
C LEU A 904 -26.93 30.29 -48.06
N LEU A 905 -28.06 29.60 -48.26
CA LEU A 905 -28.20 28.17 -48.00
C LEU A 905 -27.93 27.30 -49.25
N ASP A 906 -28.13 27.87 -50.44
CA ASP A 906 -27.78 27.30 -51.75
C ASP A 906 -26.29 27.51 -52.07
#